data_AF-A0A8K0GEL2-F1
#
_entry.id   AF-A0A8K0GEL2-F1
#
_cell.length_a   1.000
_cell.length_b   1.000
_cell.length_c   1.000
_cell.angle_alpha   90.00
_cell.angle_beta   90.00
_cell.angle_gamma   90.00
#
_symmetry.space_group_name_H-M   'P 1'
#
loop_
_entity.id
_entity.type
_entity.pdbx_description
1 polymer ?
#
loop_
_entity_poly.entity_id
_entity_poly.type
_entity_poly.pdbx_seq_one_letter_code
_entity_poly.pdbx_strand_id
1 'polypeptide(L)'
;MAKPWRYFLFLLWFAYLIVASILLFTRGFLLSRVTQVVNSTCIPYITTPCSITGSSVNSHSNGPNQCSEDDQLSLMNHLHSASHICLPQKARVILIVVDALRYDFTVYDPSMQKPLSFQNKLPIINSLLKTYPDSTRLYKFIADPPTTTMQRLKALTTGSLPTFIDAGSNFATPEINEDNIIDQLVKQMHSIVFMGDDTWVSLYPNRFSRSYPFPSFNVFDLDTVDTGVTQNLYPELERKDWNLLIGHFLGVDHCGHRYGPTHPEMTRKLTEMNQAIEYITQRLDDDTILIVIGDHGMTGTGDHGGESADEVTSAMFIHSKSQLTATEDNISNTTIKQVDLVPTLATILGIPIPYSNLGSLIINSLPINNKTQTTIPHWHTVLFAIWSNVQQMTNYIKKYAVTTETFSQDRLQTLYERFALLNARVRTIGSENEFNVFVKDAKDYMIMLREMCEEVWIQFDSFSMSRGLLLIFISIFLVYMIVSGIPSSQLPQIFMSSFLPCSYIALLIATSISGICFYLGLVENLLSTIFFSTGIASVVMLAVLVVQNWDVIAIHWYDLSRNKTNMDLIFRFVFLLSWCGLLSNSYIVEEGYVSLFLLVTILLVVIYQNHKQKKITVSTTKILNLTTKLSWIKIRLLFMGALACILIRLSVNYWKCREEQQSWCAAYLSMGMKSGSRTERADYLLTLVTVAVFVTATRNWLRSCGNLVGFSPSVFLFRYAPTVMVVATGGFWVLHALPKDTKNRLMIGWQTDYLARVVYIFVISGIISIILKPLFVYIIPDKKDINVPSSKDNVIPQLFNQIKGLFNEKHNENNDPNVPIVCGLATVYSAAFVAASVYITLLLVLLLGDIIATSAVLLYFAATIILVITAICRLEKATKLVHLFDVSNSSVLAWMLLSLYFFYASGHQAAFSNIAWEAAFVGTGGTFTNNFIPASLVIINTFGSYILMGVTLPLLFIAPFTMYVMFPSLYTRKNDGQNLQKDLSRGEILLYENDAVMMNGMFAMSCKYILYHGVRVFVSMLAATIHCRHLMVWKIFAPKLIFEAIGMLVTLGSVLLGYLLVIHINFKVNCLVAELNKKNR
;
A
#
# COMPACT_ATOMS: atom_id res chain seq x y z
N MET A 1 -18.79 28.99 19.85
CA MET A 1 -17.99 28.30 18.80
C MET A 1 -16.55 27.99 19.20
N ALA A 2 -15.87 28.77 20.06
CA ALA A 2 -14.45 28.51 20.37
C ALA A 2 -14.15 27.17 21.08
N LYS A 3 -15.08 26.63 21.88
CA LYS A 3 -14.80 25.44 22.72
C LYS A 3 -14.55 24.14 21.93
N PRO A 4 -15.41 23.72 20.98
CA PRO A 4 -15.21 22.48 20.21
C PRO A 4 -13.93 22.49 19.35
N TRP A 5 -13.55 23.65 18.83
CA TRP A 5 -12.33 23.81 18.02
C TRP A 5 -11.06 23.51 18.80
N ARG A 6 -11.01 23.79 20.11
CA ARG A 6 -9.82 23.49 20.92
C ARG A 6 -9.59 21.99 21.09
N TYR A 7 -10.65 21.19 21.23
CA TYR A 7 -10.55 19.73 21.23
C TYR A 7 -10.03 19.20 19.89
N PHE A 8 -10.55 19.73 18.78
CA PHE A 8 -10.09 19.38 17.44
C PHE A 8 -8.61 19.73 17.23
N LEU A 9 -8.16 20.92 17.66
CA LEU A 9 -6.77 21.33 17.58
C LEU A 9 -5.83 20.44 18.41
N PHE A 10 -6.28 19.91 19.55
CA PHE A 10 -5.50 18.90 20.28
C PHE A 10 -5.43 17.58 19.51
N LEU A 11 -6.55 17.09 18.94
CA LEU A 11 -6.55 15.88 18.11
C LEU A 11 -5.62 16.02 16.89
N LEU A 12 -5.62 17.20 16.25
CA LEU A 12 -4.71 17.50 15.14
C LEU A 12 -3.24 17.50 15.57
N TRP A 13 -2.94 18.08 16.74
CA TRP A 13 -1.60 18.05 17.31
C TRP A 13 -1.15 16.63 17.67
N PHE A 14 -2.04 15.82 18.25
CA PHE A 14 -1.75 14.42 18.56
C PHE A 14 -1.53 13.60 17.27
N ALA A 15 -2.35 13.81 16.25
CA ALA A 15 -2.16 13.21 14.92
C ALA A 15 -0.79 13.58 14.35
N TYR A 16 -0.42 14.87 14.38
CA TYR A 16 0.88 15.37 13.94
C TYR A 16 2.05 14.65 14.64
N LEU A 17 1.98 14.44 15.96
CA LEU A 17 3.05 13.76 16.69
C LEU A 17 3.26 12.32 16.24
N ILE A 18 2.17 11.60 15.98
CA ILE A 18 2.24 10.23 15.47
C ILE A 18 2.85 10.22 14.06
N VAL A 19 2.38 11.10 13.16
CA VAL A 19 2.92 11.20 11.79
C VAL A 19 4.41 11.56 11.80
N ALA A 20 4.80 12.58 12.57
CA ALA A 20 6.19 12.99 12.70
C ALA A 20 7.09 11.85 13.20
N SER A 21 6.61 11.07 14.19
CA SER A 21 7.36 9.93 14.73
C SER A 21 7.53 8.80 13.73
N ILE A 22 6.47 8.49 12.95
CA ILE A 22 6.52 7.49 11.88
C ILE A 22 7.53 7.92 10.82
N LEU A 23 7.44 9.18 10.33
CA LEU A 23 8.34 9.70 9.29
C LEU A 23 9.81 9.71 9.73
N LEU A 24 10.09 10.07 10.99
CA LEU A 24 11.43 9.99 11.57
C LEU A 24 11.96 8.55 11.58
N PHE A 25 11.14 7.60 11.99
CA PHE A 25 11.52 6.18 12.04
C PHE A 25 11.74 5.61 10.64
N THR A 26 10.78 5.80 9.73
CA THR A 26 10.84 5.22 8.38
C THR A 26 12.03 5.74 7.59
N ARG A 27 12.44 6.99 7.81
CA ARG A 27 13.66 7.54 7.23
C ARG A 27 14.90 6.75 7.65
N GLY A 28 14.98 6.34 8.92
CA GLY A 28 16.12 5.55 9.39
C GLY A 28 16.01 4.06 9.04
N PHE A 29 14.78 3.55 8.96
CA PHE A 29 14.51 2.15 8.68
C PHE A 29 14.63 1.79 7.19
N LEU A 30 14.24 2.71 6.29
CA LEU A 30 14.34 2.53 4.86
C LEU A 30 15.51 3.40 4.37
N LEU A 31 16.77 2.98 4.54
CA LEU A 31 17.88 3.80 4.05
C LEU A 31 17.88 3.86 2.51
N SER A 32 18.26 5.02 1.98
CA SER A 32 18.53 5.23 0.55
C SER A 32 20.05 5.14 0.32
N ARG A 33 20.45 4.44 -0.73
CA ARG A 33 21.84 4.45 -1.21
C ARG A 33 22.16 5.85 -1.72
N VAL A 34 23.30 6.40 -1.32
CA VAL A 34 23.78 7.68 -1.88
C VAL A 34 24.29 7.42 -3.29
N THR A 35 23.53 7.85 -4.29
CA THR A 35 23.93 7.77 -5.70
C THR A 35 25.14 8.67 -5.97
N GLN A 36 26.18 8.12 -6.59
CA GLN A 36 27.36 8.89 -6.99
C GLN A 36 27.09 9.56 -8.34
N VAL A 37 27.41 10.86 -8.46
CA VAL A 37 27.22 11.64 -9.70
C VAL A 37 28.43 11.53 -10.65
N VAL A 38 29.30 10.56 -10.41
CA VAL A 38 30.52 10.35 -11.20
C VAL A 38 30.20 9.42 -12.36
N ASN A 39 30.69 9.76 -13.55
CA ASN A 39 30.55 8.95 -14.75
C ASN A 39 31.88 8.29 -15.10
N SER A 40 31.83 7.04 -15.55
CA SER A 40 32.96 6.38 -16.19
C SER A 40 33.25 7.03 -17.54
N THR A 41 34.53 7.08 -17.91
CA THR A 41 34.98 7.55 -19.22
C THR A 41 36.08 6.64 -19.73
N CYS A 42 36.13 6.47 -21.05
CA CYS A 42 37.20 5.75 -21.72
C CYS A 42 37.57 6.41 -23.04
N ILE A 43 38.79 6.12 -23.50
CA ILE A 43 39.29 6.48 -24.82
C ILE A 43 39.26 5.21 -25.69
N PRO A 44 38.84 5.29 -26.97
CA PRO A 44 38.90 4.15 -27.87
C PRO A 44 40.33 3.61 -28.02
N TYR A 45 40.51 2.28 -27.97
CA TYR A 45 41.82 1.64 -28.04
C TYR A 45 42.66 2.08 -29.26
N ILE A 46 42.01 2.29 -30.41
CA ILE A 46 42.63 2.73 -31.67
C ILE A 46 43.30 4.12 -31.55
N THR A 47 42.86 4.93 -30.59
CA THR A 47 43.35 6.31 -30.38
C THR A 47 44.32 6.45 -29.19
N THR A 48 44.73 5.34 -28.58
CA THR A 48 45.56 5.34 -27.37
C THR A 48 47.01 5.74 -27.68
N PRO A 49 47.63 6.70 -26.96
CA PRO A 49 49.04 7.06 -27.17
C PRO A 49 49.99 5.92 -26.76
N CYS A 50 51.05 5.68 -27.53
CA CYS A 50 52.07 4.68 -27.22
C CYS A 50 52.82 5.03 -25.93
N SER A 51 53.03 4.05 -25.04
CA SER A 51 53.90 4.21 -23.87
C SER A 51 55.37 4.22 -24.31
N ILE A 52 56.04 5.36 -24.23
CA ILE A 52 57.49 5.44 -24.41
C ILE A 52 58.16 4.83 -23.17
N THR A 53 58.49 3.54 -23.20
CA THR A 53 59.39 2.94 -22.20
C THR A 53 60.83 3.23 -22.60
N GLY A 54 61.50 4.11 -21.84
CA GLY A 54 62.75 4.74 -22.23
C GLY A 54 63.98 3.82 -22.36
N SER A 55 64.82 4.12 -23.35
CA SER A 55 66.28 4.19 -23.20
C SER A 55 66.92 4.96 -24.37
N SER A 56 67.88 5.83 -24.02
CA SER A 56 68.69 6.74 -24.85
C SER A 56 68.01 8.04 -25.33
N VAL A 57 68.16 9.08 -24.52
CA VAL A 57 68.22 10.47 -24.99
C VAL A 57 69.46 10.57 -25.89
N ASN A 58 69.25 10.59 -27.20
CA ASN A 58 70.14 11.31 -28.11
C ASN A 58 69.29 12.26 -28.95
N SER A 59 69.49 13.54 -28.69
CA SER A 59 68.92 14.67 -29.40
C SER A 59 69.31 14.62 -30.88
N HIS A 60 68.30 14.47 -31.75
CA HIS A 60 68.08 15.26 -32.98
C HIS A 60 67.27 14.45 -34.02
N SER A 61 65.97 14.68 -34.08
CA SER A 61 65.22 14.77 -35.35
C SER A 61 63.77 15.21 -35.06
N ASN A 62 63.36 16.26 -35.78
CA ASN A 62 61.97 16.73 -35.82
C ASN A 62 61.15 15.79 -36.69
N GLY A 63 60.11 15.18 -36.11
CA GLY A 63 59.05 14.45 -36.80
C GLY A 63 57.94 14.06 -35.81
N PRO A 64 56.66 13.99 -36.20
CA PRO A 64 55.62 13.49 -35.32
C PRO A 64 55.91 12.01 -35.01
N ASN A 65 55.96 11.68 -33.72
CA ASN A 65 56.21 10.35 -33.17
C ASN A 65 55.58 9.22 -34.00
N GLN A 66 56.36 8.56 -34.88
CA GLN A 66 55.97 7.31 -35.52
C GLN A 66 56.28 6.18 -34.54
N CYS A 67 55.25 5.60 -33.93
CA CYS A 67 55.39 4.32 -33.21
C CYS A 67 55.65 3.20 -34.23
N SER A 68 56.38 2.16 -33.83
CA SER A 68 56.40 0.91 -34.59
C SER A 68 55.00 0.26 -34.54
N GLU A 69 54.56 -0.42 -35.61
CA GLU A 69 53.29 -1.16 -35.63
C GLU A 69 53.21 -2.21 -34.50
N ASP A 70 54.35 -2.76 -34.08
CA ASP A 70 54.45 -3.73 -33.00
C ASP A 70 54.24 -3.12 -31.59
N ASP A 71 54.72 -1.89 -31.36
CA ASP A 71 54.56 -1.19 -30.07
C ASP A 71 53.12 -0.67 -29.84
N GLN A 72 52.38 -0.36 -30.91
CA GLN A 72 50.97 0.02 -30.86
C GLN A 72 50.03 -1.14 -30.51
N LEU A 73 50.48 -2.39 -30.72
CA LEU A 73 49.61 -3.57 -30.69
C LEU A 73 49.62 -4.35 -29.37
N SER A 74 50.44 -3.98 -28.40
CA SER A 74 50.50 -4.69 -27.10
C SER A 74 49.45 -4.15 -26.11
N LEU A 75 48.25 -4.76 -26.13
CA LEU A 75 47.18 -4.51 -25.15
C LEU A 75 47.67 -4.63 -23.69
N MET A 76 48.67 -5.49 -23.45
CA MET A 76 49.23 -5.75 -22.13
C MET A 76 49.99 -4.56 -21.53
N ASN A 77 50.53 -3.67 -22.37
CA ASN A 77 51.24 -2.46 -21.90
C ASN A 77 50.29 -1.45 -21.24
N HIS A 78 48.98 -1.58 -21.47
CA HIS A 78 47.96 -0.65 -20.99
C HIS A 78 47.13 -1.19 -19.81
N LEU A 79 47.50 -2.33 -19.21
CA LEU A 79 46.77 -2.94 -18.10
C LEU A 79 46.57 -2.00 -16.89
N HIS A 80 47.47 -1.05 -16.65
CA HIS A 80 47.30 -0.07 -15.56
C HIS A 80 46.06 0.81 -15.75
N SER A 81 45.70 1.13 -16.99
CA SER A 81 44.61 2.05 -17.34
C SER A 81 43.45 1.34 -18.05
N ALA A 82 43.27 0.04 -17.79
CA ALA A 82 42.28 -0.79 -18.49
C ALA A 82 40.84 -0.29 -18.32
N SER A 83 40.49 0.27 -17.16
CA SER A 83 39.18 0.92 -16.91
C SER A 83 38.93 2.19 -17.73
N HIS A 84 39.96 2.79 -18.33
CA HIS A 84 39.89 4.02 -19.12
C HIS A 84 40.09 3.78 -20.63
N ILE A 85 40.16 2.53 -21.06
CA ILE A 85 40.34 2.17 -22.48
C ILE A 85 39.18 1.28 -22.90
N CYS A 86 38.50 1.70 -23.95
CA CYS A 86 37.42 0.92 -24.54
C CYS A 86 37.94 0.08 -25.70
N LEU A 87 37.73 -1.23 -25.59
CA LEU A 87 37.97 -2.15 -26.70
C LEU A 87 36.94 -1.89 -27.82
N PRO A 88 37.27 -2.21 -29.08
CA PRO A 88 36.32 -2.10 -30.18
C PRO A 88 35.03 -2.89 -29.92
N GLN A 89 33.91 -2.39 -30.45
CA GLN A 89 32.63 -3.08 -30.42
C GLN A 89 32.76 -4.50 -30.99
N LYS A 90 32.31 -5.50 -30.23
CA LYS A 90 32.37 -6.91 -30.63
C LYS A 90 31.15 -7.35 -31.43
N ALA A 91 29.97 -6.80 -31.13
CA ALA A 91 28.71 -7.08 -31.84
C ALA A 91 27.67 -5.98 -31.61
N ARG A 92 26.67 -5.89 -32.49
CA ARG A 92 25.41 -5.18 -32.21
C ARG A 92 24.53 -6.04 -31.31
N VAL A 93 23.70 -5.41 -30.48
CA VAL A 93 22.88 -6.14 -29.49
C VAL A 93 21.39 -5.94 -29.76
N ILE A 94 20.65 -7.05 -29.83
CA ILE A 94 19.19 -7.06 -29.71
C ILE A 94 18.87 -7.55 -28.31
N LEU A 95 18.35 -6.65 -27.47
CA LEU A 95 17.91 -6.93 -26.11
C LEU A 95 16.39 -7.03 -26.08
N ILE A 96 15.89 -8.24 -25.89
CA ILE A 96 14.47 -8.50 -25.69
C ILE A 96 14.22 -8.70 -24.20
N VAL A 97 13.39 -7.83 -23.63
CA VAL A 97 12.89 -7.98 -22.26
C VAL A 97 11.48 -8.54 -22.36
N VAL A 98 11.25 -9.70 -21.76
CA VAL A 98 9.92 -10.29 -21.60
C VAL A 98 9.57 -10.19 -20.13
N ASP A 99 8.66 -9.26 -19.81
CA ASP A 99 8.27 -8.98 -18.43
C ASP A 99 7.73 -10.25 -17.75
N ALA A 100 8.20 -10.49 -16.52
CA ALA A 100 7.92 -11.67 -15.71
C ALA A 100 8.28 -13.04 -16.35
N LEU A 101 9.28 -13.11 -17.24
CA LEU A 101 9.78 -14.36 -17.80
C LEU A 101 10.55 -15.20 -16.75
N ARG A 102 9.82 -16.07 -16.06
CA ARG A 102 10.38 -17.06 -15.13
C ARG A 102 11.33 -18.04 -15.83
N TYR A 103 12.34 -18.50 -15.10
CA TYR A 103 13.29 -19.49 -15.63
C TYR A 103 12.61 -20.79 -16.09
N ASP A 104 11.64 -21.28 -15.30
CA ASP A 104 10.94 -22.54 -15.59
C ASP A 104 10.02 -22.46 -16.82
N PHE A 105 9.70 -21.27 -17.34
CA PHE A 105 8.98 -21.11 -18.60
C PHE A 105 9.85 -21.46 -19.81
N THR A 106 11.18 -21.36 -19.65
CA THR A 106 12.17 -21.59 -20.72
C THR A 106 12.69 -23.02 -20.78
N VAL A 107 12.48 -23.80 -19.72
CA VAL A 107 12.95 -25.18 -19.63
C VAL A 107 12.04 -26.09 -20.45
N TYR A 108 12.64 -26.96 -21.26
CA TYR A 108 11.93 -27.93 -22.08
C TYR A 108 12.19 -29.36 -21.59
N ASP A 109 11.13 -30.06 -21.19
CA ASP A 109 11.18 -31.47 -20.79
C ASP A 109 10.28 -32.33 -21.70
N PRO A 110 10.86 -33.15 -22.61
CA PRO A 110 10.10 -34.02 -23.50
C PRO A 110 9.40 -35.19 -22.78
N SER A 111 9.76 -35.51 -21.53
CA SER A 111 9.18 -36.62 -20.78
C SER A 111 7.85 -36.28 -20.11
N MET A 112 7.46 -35.00 -20.13
CA MET A 112 6.29 -34.49 -19.43
C MET A 112 4.98 -34.81 -20.16
N GLN A 113 4.14 -35.68 -19.57
CA GLN A 113 2.90 -36.15 -20.19
C GLN A 113 1.74 -35.13 -20.18
N LYS A 114 1.69 -34.25 -19.17
CA LYS A 114 0.64 -33.23 -19.00
C LYS A 114 1.27 -31.91 -18.54
N PRO A 115 1.89 -31.13 -19.44
CA PRO A 115 2.49 -29.85 -19.09
C PRO A 115 1.42 -28.87 -18.62
N LEU A 116 1.77 -28.07 -17.60
CA LEU A 116 1.01 -26.88 -17.21
C LEU A 116 1.02 -25.87 -18.36
N SER A 117 0.12 -24.88 -18.29
CA SER A 117 -0.08 -23.90 -19.36
C SER A 117 1.19 -23.13 -19.76
N PHE A 118 2.16 -22.98 -18.85
CA PHE A 118 3.44 -22.32 -19.13
C PHE A 118 4.58 -23.25 -19.54
N GLN A 119 4.45 -24.57 -19.30
CA GLN A 119 5.54 -25.53 -19.53
C GLN A 119 5.65 -25.93 -21.00
N ASN A 120 6.89 -26.12 -21.48
CA ASN A 120 7.21 -26.53 -22.85
C ASN A 120 6.64 -25.60 -23.95
N LYS A 121 6.47 -24.29 -23.67
CA LYS A 121 5.91 -23.31 -24.61
C LYS A 121 6.95 -22.48 -25.37
N LEU A 122 8.22 -22.57 -24.98
CA LEU A 122 9.36 -21.95 -25.66
C LEU A 122 10.34 -22.99 -26.25
N PRO A 123 9.88 -23.95 -27.09
CA PRO A 123 10.74 -25.02 -27.63
C PRO A 123 11.93 -24.50 -28.45
N ILE A 124 11.86 -23.30 -29.03
CA ILE A 124 12.95 -22.71 -29.83
C ILE A 124 14.25 -22.60 -29.02
N ILE A 125 14.17 -22.27 -27.73
CA ILE A 125 15.34 -22.14 -26.84
C ILE A 125 16.09 -23.47 -26.75
N ASN A 126 15.37 -24.56 -26.46
CA ASN A 126 15.96 -25.90 -26.37
C ASN A 126 16.47 -26.41 -27.74
N SER A 127 15.79 -26.06 -28.83
CA SER A 127 16.25 -26.39 -30.19
C SER A 127 17.61 -25.74 -30.49
N LEU A 128 17.76 -24.45 -30.17
CA LEU A 128 19.00 -23.71 -30.40
C LEU A 128 20.13 -24.17 -29.48
N LEU A 129 19.84 -24.46 -28.20
CA LEU A 129 20.82 -25.02 -27.26
C LEU A 129 21.40 -26.35 -27.74
N LYS A 130 20.58 -27.20 -28.38
CA LYS A 130 21.04 -28.49 -28.93
C LYS A 130 21.76 -28.35 -30.26
N THR A 131 21.28 -27.45 -31.12
CA THR A 131 21.80 -27.30 -32.49
C THR A 131 23.08 -26.47 -32.53
N TYR A 132 23.18 -25.45 -31.68
CA TYR A 132 24.30 -24.50 -31.61
C TYR A 132 24.83 -24.39 -30.17
N PRO A 133 25.41 -25.47 -29.61
CA PRO A 133 25.86 -25.51 -28.22
C PRO A 133 26.99 -24.51 -27.93
N ASP A 134 27.84 -24.18 -28.90
CA ASP A 134 28.94 -23.24 -28.70
C ASP A 134 28.52 -21.76 -28.83
N SER A 135 27.34 -21.50 -29.41
CA SER A 135 26.85 -20.14 -29.69
C SER A 135 25.57 -19.76 -28.95
N THR A 136 25.10 -20.64 -28.05
CA THR A 136 23.84 -20.47 -27.31
C THR A 136 24.05 -20.73 -25.81
N ARG A 137 23.44 -19.93 -24.95
CA ARG A 137 23.49 -20.09 -23.48
C ARG A 137 22.12 -19.85 -22.85
N LEU A 138 21.85 -20.52 -21.73
CA LEU A 138 20.67 -20.31 -20.90
C LEU A 138 21.07 -20.27 -19.43
N TYR A 139 20.67 -19.21 -18.73
CA TYR A 139 20.99 -18.98 -17.32
C TYR A 139 19.74 -18.72 -16.49
N LYS A 140 19.78 -19.14 -15.22
CA LYS A 140 18.96 -18.57 -14.15
C LYS A 140 19.47 -17.16 -13.88
N PHE A 141 18.60 -16.18 -14.07
CA PHE A 141 18.89 -14.76 -13.99
C PHE A 141 18.23 -14.20 -12.73
N ILE A 142 19.02 -14.04 -11.68
CA ILE A 142 18.50 -13.75 -10.34
C ILE A 142 18.35 -12.25 -10.14
N ALA A 143 17.10 -11.82 -9.95
CA ALA A 143 16.73 -10.45 -9.61
C ALA A 143 16.86 -10.21 -8.10
N ASP A 144 17.52 -9.11 -7.72
CA ASP A 144 17.56 -8.69 -6.32
C ASP A 144 16.24 -7.99 -5.93
N PRO A 145 15.65 -8.27 -4.76
CA PRO A 145 14.41 -7.62 -4.34
C PRO A 145 14.61 -6.11 -4.09
N PRO A 146 13.59 -5.27 -4.31
CA PRO A 146 12.23 -5.63 -4.75
C PRO A 146 12.14 -5.93 -6.26
N THR A 147 11.33 -6.94 -6.59
CA THR A 147 11.11 -7.49 -7.95
C THR A 147 10.02 -6.72 -8.71
N THR A 148 10.06 -5.39 -8.68
CA THR A 148 9.16 -4.52 -9.44
C THR A 148 9.84 -4.00 -10.70
N THR A 149 9.17 -4.03 -11.86
CA THR A 149 9.68 -3.65 -13.20
C THR A 149 10.61 -2.44 -13.19
N MET A 150 10.14 -1.27 -12.72
CA MET A 150 10.95 -0.03 -12.71
C MET A 150 12.30 -0.17 -11.99
N GLN A 151 12.31 -0.88 -10.85
CA GLN A 151 13.55 -1.13 -10.09
C GLN A 151 14.49 -2.08 -10.81
N ARG A 152 13.93 -3.07 -11.52
CA ARG A 152 14.70 -4.03 -12.32
C ARG A 152 15.31 -3.34 -13.54
N LEU A 153 14.55 -2.51 -14.25
CA LEU A 153 15.06 -1.73 -15.39
C LEU A 153 16.22 -0.81 -15.00
N LYS A 154 16.14 -0.14 -13.84
CA LYS A 154 17.25 0.65 -13.27
C LYS A 154 18.48 -0.23 -13.01
N ALA A 155 18.30 -1.40 -12.40
CA ALA A 155 19.42 -2.31 -12.12
C ALA A 155 20.06 -2.87 -13.40
N LEU A 156 19.25 -3.23 -14.40
CA LEU A 156 19.67 -3.80 -15.70
C LEU A 156 20.47 -2.84 -16.59
N THR A 157 20.46 -1.55 -16.28
CA THR A 157 21.13 -0.49 -17.07
C THR A 157 22.30 0.15 -16.33
N THR A 158 22.28 0.13 -14.99
CA THR A 158 23.31 0.73 -14.12
C THR A 158 24.27 -0.29 -13.54
N GLY A 159 23.83 -1.54 -13.39
CA GLY A 159 24.60 -2.62 -12.76
C GLY A 159 24.65 -2.47 -11.24
N SER A 160 23.73 -1.68 -10.68
CA SER A 160 23.74 -1.27 -9.28
C SER A 160 22.59 -1.95 -8.51
N LEU A 161 22.74 -2.12 -7.19
CA LEU A 161 21.73 -2.76 -6.35
C LEU A 161 20.57 -1.80 -6.04
N PRO A 162 19.31 -2.26 -6.14
CA PRO A 162 18.14 -1.43 -5.80
C PRO A 162 18.10 -1.07 -4.30
N THR A 163 17.37 -0.02 -3.93
CA THR A 163 16.99 0.21 -2.53
C THR A 163 15.48 0.31 -2.37
N PHE A 164 14.95 -0.03 -1.20
CA PHE A 164 13.49 -0.13 -0.99
C PHE A 164 12.76 1.23 -1.07
N ILE A 165 13.44 2.34 -0.74
CA ILE A 165 12.88 3.69 -0.97
C ILE A 165 12.63 3.94 -2.46
N ASP A 166 13.48 3.43 -3.34
CA ASP A 166 13.29 3.60 -4.78
C ASP A 166 11.99 2.91 -5.24
N ALA A 167 11.54 1.82 -4.60
CA ALA A 167 10.25 1.19 -4.90
C ALA A 167 9.03 2.05 -4.49
N GLY A 168 9.15 2.87 -3.43
CA GLY A 168 8.14 3.89 -3.11
C GLY A 168 8.04 4.99 -4.18
N SER A 169 9.10 5.19 -4.96
CA SER A 169 9.13 6.09 -6.12
C SER A 169 8.64 5.44 -7.42
N ASN A 170 8.23 4.16 -7.42
CA ASN A 170 7.54 3.53 -8.57
C ASN A 170 6.26 4.31 -8.99
N PHE A 171 5.74 5.17 -8.10
CA PHE A 171 4.59 6.03 -8.35
C PHE A 171 4.94 7.42 -8.91
N ALA A 172 6.21 7.76 -8.99
CA ALA A 172 6.72 9.00 -9.54
C ALA A 172 8.09 8.71 -10.15
N THR A 173 8.13 8.13 -11.35
CA THR A 173 9.35 7.75 -12.08
C THR A 173 10.25 8.96 -12.23
N PRO A 174 11.29 9.13 -11.40
CA PRO A 174 12.24 10.21 -11.60
C PRO A 174 13.21 9.78 -12.69
N GLU A 175 13.59 10.71 -13.56
CA GLU A 175 14.66 10.51 -14.53
C GLU A 175 15.92 9.94 -13.85
N ILE A 176 16.51 8.91 -14.46
CA ILE A 176 17.75 8.31 -13.95
C ILE A 176 18.91 9.24 -14.34
N ASN A 177 19.59 9.76 -13.31
CA ASN A 177 20.74 10.67 -13.45
C ASN A 177 22.07 10.02 -13.05
N GLU A 178 22.05 8.76 -12.59
CA GLU A 178 23.27 8.02 -12.31
C GLU A 178 23.85 7.40 -13.59
N ASP A 179 25.16 7.17 -13.59
CA ASP A 179 25.86 6.61 -14.75
C ASP A 179 25.27 5.25 -15.14
N ASN A 180 25.00 5.08 -16.43
CA ASN A 180 24.28 3.93 -16.97
C ASN A 180 24.65 3.67 -18.42
N ILE A 181 24.32 2.48 -18.92
CA ILE A 181 24.72 2.03 -20.24
C ILE A 181 24.09 2.84 -21.39
N ILE A 182 22.87 3.35 -21.19
CA ILE A 182 22.14 4.14 -22.19
C ILE A 182 22.86 5.48 -22.41
N ASP A 183 23.18 6.19 -21.33
CA ASP A 183 23.93 7.44 -21.40
C ASP A 183 25.34 7.25 -21.94
N GLN A 184 26.00 6.13 -21.62
CA GLN A 184 27.33 5.81 -22.16
C GLN A 184 27.31 5.58 -23.66
N LEU A 185 26.29 4.91 -24.20
CA LEU A 185 26.10 4.77 -25.65
C LEU A 185 25.86 6.13 -26.32
N VAL A 186 24.97 6.96 -25.77
CA VAL A 186 24.68 8.30 -26.32
C VAL A 186 25.94 9.17 -26.35
N LYS A 187 26.75 9.16 -25.29
CA LYS A 187 28.02 9.91 -25.21
C LYS A 187 29.03 9.49 -26.28
N GLN A 188 29.02 8.22 -26.68
CA GLN A 188 29.87 7.69 -27.76
C GLN A 188 29.24 7.80 -29.15
N MET A 189 28.14 8.55 -29.28
CA MET A 189 27.39 8.72 -30.54
C MET A 189 26.85 7.39 -31.12
N HIS A 190 26.61 6.39 -30.26
CA HIS A 190 25.94 5.16 -30.66
C HIS A 190 24.42 5.36 -30.74
N SER A 191 23.80 4.72 -31.73
CA SER A 191 22.34 4.77 -31.92
C SER A 191 21.65 3.67 -31.13
N ILE A 192 20.66 4.08 -30.34
CA ILE A 192 19.78 3.20 -29.55
C ILE A 192 18.36 3.35 -30.09
N VAL A 193 17.68 2.23 -30.29
CA VAL A 193 16.27 2.19 -30.72
C VAL A 193 15.47 1.38 -29.71
N PHE A 194 14.33 1.92 -29.28
CA PHE A 194 13.50 1.34 -28.24
C PHE A 194 12.05 1.14 -28.72
N MET A 195 11.42 0.04 -28.31
CA MET A 195 9.98 -0.18 -28.46
C MET A 195 9.41 -1.01 -27.30
N GLY A 196 8.21 -0.66 -26.83
CA GLY A 196 7.53 -1.36 -25.73
C GLY A 196 7.10 -0.44 -24.60
N ASP A 197 7.18 -0.93 -23.37
CA ASP A 197 6.84 -0.23 -22.12
C ASP A 197 7.34 1.23 -22.01
N ASP A 198 6.41 2.18 -21.90
CA ASP A 198 6.68 3.61 -21.75
C ASP A 198 7.46 4.02 -20.48
N THR A 199 7.67 3.10 -19.53
CA THR A 199 8.58 3.28 -18.40
C THR A 199 10.00 3.62 -18.87
N TRP A 200 10.48 3.04 -19.98
CA TRP A 200 11.82 3.33 -20.52
C TRP A 200 11.99 4.80 -20.93
N VAL A 201 11.00 5.39 -21.60
CA VAL A 201 11.09 6.80 -22.02
C VAL A 201 10.89 7.77 -20.85
N SER A 202 10.26 7.31 -19.77
CA SER A 202 10.13 8.05 -18.51
C SER A 202 11.43 8.04 -17.71
N LEU A 203 12.13 6.89 -17.66
CA LEU A 203 13.43 6.75 -17.00
C LEU A 203 14.57 7.44 -17.77
N TYR A 204 14.51 7.38 -19.12
CA TYR A 204 15.54 7.84 -20.05
C TYR A 204 14.99 8.80 -21.11
N PRO A 205 14.45 9.97 -20.73
CA PRO A 205 13.90 10.92 -21.69
C PRO A 205 14.97 11.39 -22.68
N ASN A 206 14.61 11.49 -23.96
CA ASN A 206 15.46 12.02 -25.04
C ASN A 206 16.79 11.27 -25.31
N ARG A 207 16.93 10.00 -24.88
CA ARG A 207 18.15 9.21 -25.08
C ARG A 207 18.07 8.19 -26.22
N PHE A 208 16.88 8.01 -26.81
CA PHE A 208 16.66 7.09 -27.91
C PHE A 208 16.64 7.82 -29.25
N SER A 209 17.36 7.30 -30.24
CA SER A 209 17.36 7.85 -31.60
C SER A 209 16.03 7.64 -32.31
N ARG A 210 15.37 6.52 -32.00
CA ARG A 210 13.98 6.21 -32.35
C ARG A 210 13.33 5.49 -31.18
N SER A 211 12.11 5.87 -30.83
CA SER A 211 11.34 5.22 -29.77
C SER A 211 9.88 5.01 -30.16
N TYR A 212 9.35 3.86 -29.78
CA TYR A 212 7.95 3.46 -29.99
C TYR A 212 7.35 3.03 -28.65
N PRO A 213 7.05 3.97 -27.74
CA PRO A 213 6.52 3.66 -26.41
C PRO A 213 5.02 3.30 -26.45
N PHE A 214 4.61 2.37 -25.60
CA PHE A 214 3.23 1.95 -25.42
C PHE A 214 2.85 2.01 -23.93
N PRO A 215 1.59 2.35 -23.59
CA PRO A 215 1.13 2.41 -22.21
C PRO A 215 1.27 1.08 -21.48
N SER A 216 1.96 1.07 -20.34
CA SER A 216 2.29 -0.15 -19.58
C SER A 216 1.32 -0.50 -18.46
N PHE A 217 0.64 0.49 -17.86
CA PHE A 217 -0.11 0.28 -16.62
C PHE A 217 -1.38 -0.61 -16.75
N ASN A 218 -1.91 -0.82 -17.96
CA ASN A 218 -3.17 -1.54 -18.13
C ASN A 218 -2.98 -3.06 -18.24
N VAL A 219 -2.97 -3.75 -17.09
CA VAL A 219 -2.82 -5.22 -17.00
C VAL A 219 -3.93 -6.03 -17.71
N PHE A 220 -5.05 -5.41 -18.09
CA PHE A 220 -6.10 -6.09 -18.87
C PHE A 220 -5.77 -6.15 -20.38
N ASP A 221 -4.79 -5.37 -20.81
CA ASP A 221 -4.30 -5.37 -22.17
C ASP A 221 -3.12 -6.34 -22.31
N LEU A 222 -3.37 -7.50 -22.91
CA LEU A 222 -2.33 -8.50 -23.13
C LEU A 222 -1.62 -8.32 -24.48
N ASP A 223 -2.12 -7.48 -25.38
CA ASP A 223 -1.86 -7.62 -26.82
C ASP A 223 -1.33 -6.34 -27.47
N THR A 224 -1.78 -5.15 -27.06
CA THR A 224 -1.41 -3.90 -27.75
C THR A 224 0.09 -3.65 -27.71
N VAL A 225 0.72 -3.86 -26.55
CA VAL A 225 2.16 -3.63 -26.35
C VAL A 225 2.95 -4.65 -27.16
N ASP A 226 2.69 -5.94 -26.99
CA ASP A 226 3.41 -7.02 -27.69
C ASP A 226 3.25 -6.93 -29.22
N THR A 227 2.05 -6.61 -29.70
CA THR A 227 1.79 -6.38 -31.13
C THR A 227 2.52 -5.14 -31.63
N GLY A 228 2.52 -4.06 -30.84
CA GLY A 228 3.26 -2.84 -31.14
C GLY A 228 4.77 -3.08 -31.21
N VAL A 229 5.32 -3.86 -30.28
CA VAL A 229 6.73 -4.25 -30.28
C VAL A 229 7.05 -5.04 -31.54
N THR A 230 6.31 -6.11 -31.86
CA THR A 230 6.59 -6.92 -33.06
C THR A 230 6.48 -6.13 -34.37
N GLN A 231 5.45 -5.28 -34.52
CA GLN A 231 5.25 -4.45 -35.71
C GLN A 231 6.39 -3.47 -35.98
N ASN A 232 7.01 -2.93 -34.93
CA ASN A 232 8.13 -1.98 -35.06
C ASN A 232 9.50 -2.68 -35.05
N LEU A 233 9.62 -3.82 -34.35
CA LEU A 233 10.87 -4.56 -34.24
C LEU A 233 11.28 -5.18 -35.57
N TYR A 234 10.35 -5.83 -36.27
CA TYR A 234 10.69 -6.60 -37.48
C TYR A 234 11.25 -5.73 -38.61
N PRO A 235 10.73 -4.52 -38.91
CA PRO A 235 11.36 -3.61 -39.85
C PRO A 235 12.74 -3.11 -39.40
N GLU A 236 12.95 -2.89 -38.09
CA GLU A 236 14.24 -2.42 -37.57
C GLU A 236 15.35 -3.48 -37.61
N LEU A 237 15.00 -4.78 -37.62
CA LEU A 237 15.96 -5.89 -37.82
C LEU A 237 16.68 -5.81 -39.17
N GLU A 238 16.03 -5.29 -40.22
CA GLU A 238 16.61 -5.14 -41.56
C GLU A 238 17.57 -3.93 -41.65
N ARG A 239 17.54 -3.05 -40.64
CA ARG A 239 18.39 -1.85 -40.60
C ARG A 239 19.73 -2.13 -39.92
N LYS A 240 20.74 -1.35 -40.30
CA LYS A 240 22.11 -1.45 -39.76
C LYS A 240 22.61 -0.17 -39.09
N ASP A 241 21.73 0.80 -38.88
CA ASP A 241 22.05 2.13 -38.34
C ASP A 241 21.96 2.22 -36.80
N TRP A 242 21.75 1.09 -36.11
CA TRP A 242 21.66 1.00 -34.64
C TRP A 242 22.77 0.11 -34.06
N ASN A 243 23.16 0.39 -32.81
CA ASN A 243 24.10 -0.44 -32.03
C ASN A 243 23.38 -1.29 -30.97
N LEU A 244 22.30 -0.75 -30.39
CA LEU A 244 21.45 -1.43 -29.41
C LEU A 244 19.96 -1.28 -29.79
N LEU A 245 19.29 -2.42 -29.95
CA LEU A 245 17.85 -2.54 -30.21
C LEU A 245 17.17 -3.12 -28.97
N ILE A 246 16.22 -2.40 -28.37
CA ILE A 246 15.51 -2.83 -27.15
C ILE A 246 14.03 -3.05 -27.47
N GLY A 247 13.53 -4.26 -27.20
CA GLY A 247 12.10 -4.60 -27.27
C GLY A 247 11.59 -5.08 -25.91
N HIS A 248 10.64 -4.38 -25.30
CA HIS A 248 10.06 -4.74 -23.99
C HIS A 248 8.60 -5.22 -24.13
N PHE A 249 8.39 -6.52 -23.97
CA PHE A 249 7.08 -7.19 -24.03
C PHE A 249 6.46 -7.29 -22.64
N LEU A 250 5.15 -7.01 -22.52
CA LEU A 250 4.42 -7.02 -21.24
C LEU A 250 3.35 -8.10 -21.16
N GLY A 251 2.99 -8.74 -22.27
CA GLY A 251 1.83 -9.64 -22.31
C GLY A 251 1.94 -10.87 -21.42
N VAL A 252 3.16 -11.33 -21.11
CA VAL A 252 3.40 -12.44 -20.15
C VAL A 252 3.08 -12.00 -18.72
N ASP A 253 3.65 -10.89 -18.25
CA ASP A 253 3.36 -10.33 -16.93
C ASP A 253 1.88 -9.98 -16.76
N HIS A 254 1.29 -9.27 -17.72
CA HIS A 254 -0.13 -8.92 -17.68
C HIS A 254 -1.03 -10.17 -17.65
N CYS A 255 -0.67 -11.24 -18.36
CA CYS A 255 -1.37 -12.51 -18.28
C CYS A 255 -1.23 -13.16 -16.89
N GLY A 256 -0.04 -13.03 -16.27
CA GLY A 256 0.23 -13.36 -14.89
C GLY A 256 -0.76 -12.67 -13.95
N HIS A 257 -0.74 -11.34 -13.86
CA HIS A 257 -1.64 -10.58 -12.99
C HIS A 257 -3.11 -10.90 -13.22
N ARG A 258 -3.51 -11.01 -14.50
CA ARG A 258 -4.93 -11.15 -14.83
C ARG A 258 -5.49 -12.54 -14.57
N TYR A 259 -4.71 -13.58 -14.85
CA TYR A 259 -5.20 -14.97 -14.88
C TYR A 259 -4.36 -15.96 -14.08
N GLY A 260 -3.14 -15.60 -13.72
CA GLY A 260 -2.12 -16.49 -13.17
C GLY A 260 -1.39 -17.32 -14.23
N PRO A 261 -0.17 -17.80 -13.94
CA PRO A 261 0.68 -18.50 -14.91
C PRO A 261 0.12 -19.84 -15.38
N THR A 262 -0.78 -20.46 -14.61
CA THR A 262 -1.38 -21.76 -14.95
C THR A 262 -2.59 -21.65 -15.88
N HIS A 263 -3.05 -20.44 -16.21
CA HIS A 263 -4.20 -20.25 -17.09
C HIS A 263 -3.86 -20.52 -18.58
N PRO A 264 -4.79 -21.05 -19.40
CA PRO A 264 -4.56 -21.31 -20.82
C PRO A 264 -4.10 -20.10 -21.65
N GLU A 265 -4.48 -18.88 -21.28
CA GLU A 265 -3.97 -17.66 -21.95
C GLU A 265 -2.44 -17.52 -21.85
N MET A 266 -1.82 -18.03 -20.79
CA MET A 266 -0.36 -18.05 -20.66
C MET A 266 0.29 -18.91 -21.75
N THR A 267 -0.38 -20.00 -22.17
CA THR A 267 0.07 -20.80 -23.33
C THR A 267 0.13 -19.96 -24.59
N ARG A 268 -0.91 -19.15 -24.86
CA ARG A 268 -0.95 -18.29 -26.05
C ARG A 268 0.20 -17.28 -26.02
N LYS A 269 0.36 -16.56 -24.91
CA LYS A 269 1.39 -15.52 -24.74
C LYS A 269 2.81 -16.05 -24.88
N LEU A 270 3.13 -17.17 -24.22
CA LEU A 270 4.45 -17.79 -24.37
C LEU A 270 4.68 -18.36 -25.78
N THR A 271 3.62 -18.83 -26.47
CA THR A 271 3.74 -19.26 -27.87
C THR A 271 4.04 -18.08 -28.80
N GLU A 272 3.44 -16.91 -28.57
CA GLU A 272 3.76 -15.68 -29.29
C GLU A 272 5.23 -15.26 -29.04
N MET A 273 5.72 -15.37 -27.80
CA MET A 273 7.13 -15.12 -27.49
C MET A 273 8.06 -16.12 -28.19
N ASN A 274 7.68 -17.42 -28.26
CA ASN A 274 8.43 -18.41 -29.03
C ASN A 274 8.55 -17.99 -30.51
N GLN A 275 7.44 -17.59 -31.12
CA GLN A 275 7.39 -17.15 -32.52
C GLN A 275 8.24 -15.89 -32.75
N ALA A 276 8.20 -14.93 -31.82
CA ALA A 276 9.03 -13.74 -31.90
C ALA A 276 10.53 -14.08 -31.84
N ILE A 277 10.95 -14.94 -30.91
CA ILE A 277 12.35 -15.39 -30.79
C ILE A 277 12.78 -16.16 -32.05
N GLU A 278 11.91 -17.03 -32.59
CA GLU A 278 12.16 -17.75 -33.83
C GLU A 278 12.35 -16.80 -35.02
N TYR A 279 11.48 -15.79 -35.15
CA TYR A 279 11.57 -14.79 -36.22
C TYR A 279 12.88 -13.99 -36.15
N ILE A 280 13.29 -13.56 -34.95
CA ILE A 280 14.52 -12.80 -34.73
C ILE A 280 15.75 -13.66 -35.04
N THR A 281 15.81 -14.88 -34.51
CA THR A 281 16.98 -15.77 -34.68
C THR A 281 17.21 -16.17 -36.13
N GLN A 282 16.15 -16.34 -36.93
CA GLN A 282 16.26 -16.60 -38.38
C GLN A 282 16.88 -15.42 -39.16
N ARG A 283 16.74 -14.19 -38.68
CA ARG A 283 17.20 -12.95 -39.33
C ARG A 283 18.45 -12.34 -38.72
N LEU A 284 19.00 -12.96 -37.67
CA LEU A 284 20.23 -12.50 -37.03
C LEU A 284 21.38 -12.52 -38.06
N ASP A 285 22.22 -11.49 -38.12
CA ASP A 285 23.46 -11.54 -38.90
C ASP A 285 24.64 -11.95 -38.02
N ASP A 286 25.81 -12.18 -38.63
CA ASP A 286 26.98 -12.72 -37.95
C ASP A 286 27.57 -11.77 -36.90
N ASP A 287 27.28 -10.47 -37.03
CA ASP A 287 27.84 -9.39 -36.21
C ASP A 287 26.81 -8.88 -35.17
N THR A 288 25.74 -9.64 -34.93
CA THR A 288 24.68 -9.33 -33.95
C THR A 288 24.50 -10.49 -32.95
N ILE A 289 24.20 -10.12 -31.71
CA ILE A 289 23.84 -11.06 -30.63
C ILE A 289 22.43 -10.78 -30.14
N LEU A 290 21.65 -11.84 -29.94
CA LEU A 290 20.35 -11.80 -29.31
C LEU A 290 20.49 -12.14 -27.83
N ILE A 291 19.94 -11.28 -26.97
CA ILE A 291 19.82 -11.49 -25.53
C ILE A 291 18.35 -11.34 -25.17
N VAL A 292 17.75 -12.41 -24.62
CA VAL A 292 16.35 -12.43 -24.14
C VAL A 292 16.38 -12.58 -22.63
N ILE A 293 15.77 -11.67 -21.89
CA ILE A 293 15.76 -11.67 -20.42
C ILE A 293 14.35 -11.54 -19.85
N GLY A 294 14.15 -12.09 -18.66
CA GLY A 294 13.12 -11.62 -17.73
C GLY A 294 13.69 -10.58 -16.77
N ASP A 295 12.92 -9.56 -16.46
CA ASP A 295 13.26 -8.55 -15.46
C ASP A 295 12.90 -9.01 -14.03
N HIS A 296 11.88 -9.83 -13.87
CA HIS A 296 11.56 -10.60 -12.67
C HIS A 296 10.85 -11.93 -13.01
N GLY A 297 10.46 -12.68 -11.99
CA GLY A 297 9.52 -13.79 -12.08
C GLY A 297 8.13 -13.40 -11.57
N MET A 298 7.30 -14.39 -11.20
CA MET A 298 5.96 -14.16 -10.66
C MET A 298 5.53 -15.30 -9.75
N THR A 299 4.69 -15.01 -8.76
CA THR A 299 4.07 -16.01 -7.89
C THR A 299 3.05 -16.89 -8.63
N GLY A 300 2.57 -17.96 -7.98
CA GLY A 300 1.51 -18.81 -8.52
C GLY A 300 0.17 -18.12 -8.78
N THR A 301 -0.08 -16.95 -8.17
CA THR A 301 -1.25 -16.09 -8.45
C THR A 301 -0.97 -15.05 -9.53
N GLY A 302 0.27 -14.92 -9.99
CA GLY A 302 0.69 -13.95 -11.00
C GLY A 302 1.22 -12.63 -10.46
N ASP A 303 1.26 -12.44 -9.13
CA ASP A 303 1.78 -11.23 -8.50
C ASP A 303 3.31 -11.26 -8.34
N HIS A 304 3.94 -10.09 -8.14
CA HIS A 304 5.39 -9.94 -7.89
C HIS A 304 5.70 -8.70 -7.01
N GLY A 305 6.99 -8.39 -6.80
CA GLY A 305 7.47 -7.25 -5.99
C GLY A 305 8.14 -7.65 -4.67
N GLY A 306 8.06 -8.92 -4.29
CA GLY A 306 8.69 -9.52 -3.11
C GLY A 306 10.05 -10.15 -3.39
N GLU A 307 10.41 -11.12 -2.53
CA GLU A 307 11.69 -11.84 -2.50
C GLU A 307 11.53 -13.37 -2.60
N SER A 308 10.34 -13.88 -2.96
CA SER A 308 10.15 -15.33 -3.11
C SER A 308 11.00 -15.90 -4.25
N ALA A 309 11.33 -17.19 -4.19
CA ALA A 309 12.12 -17.86 -5.22
C ALA A 309 11.50 -17.72 -6.61
N ASP A 310 10.18 -17.80 -6.70
CA ASP A 310 9.40 -17.67 -7.93
C ASP A 310 9.40 -16.24 -8.49
N GLU A 311 9.52 -15.22 -7.63
CA GLU A 311 9.62 -13.80 -8.02
C GLU A 311 11.04 -13.39 -8.42
N VAL A 312 12.08 -13.93 -7.77
CA VAL A 312 13.48 -13.54 -8.04
C VAL A 312 14.11 -14.33 -9.19
N THR A 313 13.59 -15.53 -9.51
CA THR A 313 14.20 -16.43 -10.49
C THR A 313 13.63 -16.20 -11.89
N SER A 314 14.26 -15.31 -12.65
CA SER A 314 13.95 -15.07 -14.07
C SER A 314 14.91 -15.83 -15.00
N ALA A 315 14.71 -15.74 -16.32
CA ALA A 315 15.58 -16.36 -17.33
C ALA A 315 16.46 -15.34 -18.06
N MET A 316 17.65 -15.77 -18.48
CA MET A 316 18.47 -15.11 -19.50
C MET A 316 18.88 -16.12 -20.57
N PHE A 317 18.44 -15.89 -21.80
CA PHE A 317 18.77 -16.68 -22.98
C PHE A 317 19.63 -15.84 -23.95
N ILE A 318 20.67 -16.45 -24.50
CA ILE A 318 21.61 -15.78 -25.40
C ILE A 318 21.80 -16.64 -26.63
N HIS A 319 21.78 -16.01 -27.81
CA HIS A 319 22.09 -16.66 -29.08
C HIS A 319 22.87 -15.73 -30.01
N SER A 320 23.92 -16.25 -30.63
CA SER A 320 24.65 -15.59 -31.72
C SER A 320 24.93 -16.59 -32.84
N LYS A 321 25.17 -16.10 -34.06
CA LYS A 321 25.75 -16.91 -35.14
C LYS A 321 27.25 -17.10 -34.95
N SER A 322 27.91 -16.13 -34.32
CA SER A 322 29.32 -16.22 -33.93
C SER A 322 29.49 -17.08 -32.67
N GLN A 323 30.64 -17.75 -32.56
CA GLN A 323 30.94 -18.59 -31.39
C GLN A 323 31.03 -17.71 -30.13
N LEU A 324 30.46 -18.19 -29.02
CA LEU A 324 30.60 -17.54 -27.71
C LEU A 324 31.80 -18.13 -26.98
N THR A 325 32.43 -17.30 -26.15
CA THR A 325 33.57 -17.72 -25.33
C THR A 325 33.19 -18.91 -24.44
N ALA A 326 34.11 -19.85 -24.27
CA ALA A 326 33.96 -21.04 -23.45
C ALA A 326 35.10 -21.09 -22.44
N THR A 327 34.78 -21.21 -21.16
CA THR A 327 35.74 -21.47 -20.09
C THR A 327 35.49 -22.87 -19.50
N GLU A 328 36.48 -23.48 -18.83
CA GLU A 328 36.35 -24.82 -18.21
C GLU A 328 35.18 -24.93 -17.22
N ASP A 329 34.67 -23.78 -16.73
CA ASP A 329 33.49 -23.65 -15.86
C ASP A 329 32.13 -23.86 -16.56
N ASN A 330 32.10 -24.25 -17.84
CA ASN A 330 30.88 -24.42 -18.65
C ASN A 330 29.83 -25.41 -18.08
N ILE A 331 30.16 -26.21 -17.06
CA ILE A 331 29.32 -27.33 -16.60
C ILE A 331 28.67 -27.07 -15.22
N SER A 332 29.16 -26.11 -14.41
CA SER A 332 28.80 -26.04 -12.98
C SER A 332 27.89 -24.89 -12.58
N ASN A 333 27.94 -23.73 -13.26
CA ASN A 333 27.30 -22.51 -12.75
C ASN A 333 26.32 -21.87 -13.75
N THR A 334 25.07 -22.34 -13.74
CA THR A 334 23.97 -21.82 -14.57
C THR A 334 23.25 -20.63 -13.95
N THR A 335 23.74 -20.09 -12.83
CA THR A 335 23.08 -19.00 -12.09
C THR A 335 23.94 -17.74 -12.10
N ILE A 336 23.34 -16.62 -12.49
CA ILE A 336 23.97 -15.29 -12.58
C ILE A 336 23.06 -14.24 -11.97
N LYS A 337 23.62 -13.08 -11.59
CA LYS A 337 22.85 -11.95 -11.05
C LYS A 337 22.47 -10.98 -12.17
N GLN A 338 21.36 -10.25 -12.03
CA GLN A 338 20.94 -9.26 -13.02
C GLN A 338 21.97 -8.16 -13.27
N VAL A 339 22.66 -7.74 -12.21
CA VAL A 339 23.70 -6.71 -12.29
C VAL A 339 24.87 -7.13 -13.20
N ASP A 340 25.10 -8.44 -13.39
CA ASP A 340 26.17 -8.98 -14.25
C ASP A 340 25.93 -8.71 -15.75
N LEU A 341 24.71 -8.34 -16.14
CA LEU A 341 24.37 -7.97 -17.51
C LEU A 341 25.12 -6.72 -17.98
N VAL A 342 25.22 -5.72 -17.11
CA VAL A 342 25.74 -4.38 -17.47
C VAL A 342 27.21 -4.39 -17.90
N PRO A 343 28.17 -4.97 -17.15
CA PRO A 343 29.55 -5.02 -17.61
C PRO A 343 29.71 -5.89 -18.87
N THR A 344 28.83 -6.89 -19.03
CA THR A 344 28.79 -7.75 -20.21
C THR A 344 28.35 -6.98 -21.46
N LEU A 345 27.24 -6.23 -21.37
CA LEU A 345 26.78 -5.38 -22.46
C LEU A 345 27.80 -4.27 -22.79
N ALA A 346 28.41 -3.64 -21.78
CA ALA A 346 29.41 -2.60 -21.98
C ALA A 346 30.62 -3.14 -22.77
N THR A 347 31.08 -4.33 -22.42
CA THR A 347 32.18 -5.02 -23.11
C THR A 347 31.83 -5.42 -24.55
N ILE A 348 30.60 -5.88 -24.80
CA ILE A 348 30.14 -6.24 -26.16
C ILE A 348 30.02 -4.99 -27.04
N LEU A 349 29.48 -3.91 -26.49
CA LEU A 349 29.21 -2.67 -27.22
C LEU A 349 30.44 -1.76 -27.36
N GLY A 350 31.53 -2.05 -26.64
CA GLY A 350 32.78 -1.27 -26.71
C GLY A 350 32.71 0.06 -25.96
N ILE A 351 31.92 0.14 -24.90
CA ILE A 351 31.69 1.35 -24.09
C ILE A 351 32.20 1.15 -22.65
N PRO A 352 32.41 2.21 -21.84
CA PRO A 352 32.94 2.02 -20.50
C PRO A 352 31.88 1.40 -19.60
N ILE A 353 32.31 0.57 -18.65
CA ILE A 353 31.44 0.01 -17.63
C ILE A 353 30.94 1.17 -16.74
N PRO A 354 29.61 1.34 -16.58
CA PRO A 354 29.04 2.41 -15.74
C PRO A 354 29.67 2.47 -14.36
N TYR A 355 29.88 3.68 -13.84
CA TYR A 355 30.70 3.90 -12.64
C TYR A 355 30.17 3.19 -11.39
N SER A 356 28.85 3.08 -11.23
CA SER A 356 28.20 2.44 -10.07
C SER A 356 27.98 0.94 -10.22
N ASN A 357 28.46 0.33 -11.30
CA ASN A 357 28.30 -1.10 -11.54
C ASN A 357 28.97 -1.94 -10.45
N LEU A 358 28.27 -2.99 -10.03
CA LEU A 358 28.71 -4.05 -9.11
C LEU A 358 28.60 -5.46 -9.72
N GLY A 359 28.15 -5.55 -10.97
CA GLY A 359 28.10 -6.79 -11.72
C GLY A 359 29.50 -7.29 -12.08
N SER A 360 29.59 -8.61 -12.21
CA SER A 360 30.76 -9.31 -12.73
C SER A 360 30.54 -9.70 -14.19
N LEU A 361 31.56 -9.53 -15.03
CA LEU A 361 31.52 -9.89 -16.44
C LEU A 361 31.14 -11.36 -16.69
N ILE A 362 30.11 -11.61 -17.51
CA ILE A 362 29.70 -12.95 -17.93
C ILE A 362 30.54 -13.37 -19.14
N ILE A 363 31.73 -13.91 -18.87
CA ILE A 363 32.74 -14.25 -19.89
C ILE A 363 32.16 -15.17 -20.97
N ASN A 364 31.38 -16.18 -20.57
CA ASN A 364 30.83 -17.20 -21.46
C ASN A 364 29.72 -16.69 -22.40
N SER A 365 29.40 -15.39 -22.32
CA SER A 365 28.45 -14.69 -23.17
C SER A 365 29.13 -13.76 -24.20
N LEU A 366 30.46 -13.65 -24.19
CA LEU A 366 31.19 -12.76 -25.09
C LEU A 366 31.40 -13.42 -26.47
N PRO A 367 31.03 -12.76 -27.58
CA PRO A 367 31.27 -13.28 -28.92
C PRO A 367 32.77 -13.24 -29.28
N ILE A 368 33.22 -14.28 -29.98
CA ILE A 368 34.56 -14.41 -30.54
C ILE A 368 34.51 -13.87 -31.97
N ASN A 369 35.12 -12.70 -32.21
CA ASN A 369 35.12 -12.09 -33.53
C ASN A 369 36.32 -12.59 -34.35
N ASN A 370 36.09 -13.57 -35.23
CA ASN A 370 37.13 -14.15 -36.09
C ASN A 370 37.44 -13.30 -37.34
N LYS A 371 36.69 -12.22 -37.60
CA LYS A 371 36.80 -11.42 -38.83
C LYS A 371 37.91 -10.36 -38.76
N THR A 372 38.28 -9.92 -37.56
CA THR A 372 39.43 -9.03 -37.39
C THR A 372 40.68 -9.89 -37.34
N GLN A 373 41.57 -9.78 -38.33
CA GLN A 373 42.95 -10.28 -38.28
C GLN A 373 43.75 -9.49 -37.21
N THR A 374 43.31 -9.53 -35.96
CA THR A 374 44.04 -8.98 -34.83
C THR A 374 45.07 -10.01 -34.42
N THR A 375 46.34 -9.61 -34.39
CA THR A 375 47.48 -10.36 -33.87
C THR A 375 47.40 -10.62 -32.36
N ILE A 376 46.31 -10.20 -31.69
CA ILE A 376 46.08 -10.31 -30.26
C ILE A 376 45.24 -11.57 -29.94
N PRO A 377 45.76 -12.51 -29.15
CA PRO A 377 45.01 -13.66 -28.65
C PRO A 377 43.69 -13.28 -27.95
N HIS A 378 42.61 -14.02 -28.20
CA HIS A 378 41.29 -13.77 -27.61
C HIS A 378 41.33 -13.67 -26.08
N TRP A 379 42.06 -14.56 -25.42
CA TRP A 379 42.19 -14.57 -23.96
C TRP A 379 42.85 -13.30 -23.40
N HIS A 380 43.72 -12.61 -24.16
CA HIS A 380 44.23 -11.29 -23.76
C HIS A 380 43.12 -10.23 -23.76
N THR A 381 42.24 -10.25 -24.76
CA THR A 381 41.10 -9.30 -24.80
C THR A 381 40.13 -9.53 -23.65
N VAL A 382 39.90 -10.81 -23.29
CA VAL A 382 39.05 -11.19 -22.16
C VAL A 382 39.71 -10.81 -20.83
N LEU A 383 41.02 -11.06 -20.69
CA LEU A 383 41.80 -10.66 -19.52
C LEU A 383 41.70 -9.14 -19.28
N PHE A 384 41.85 -8.35 -20.34
CA PHE A 384 41.74 -6.90 -20.27
C PHE A 384 40.34 -6.45 -19.83
N ALA A 385 39.29 -7.07 -20.38
CA ALA A 385 37.90 -6.75 -20.02
C ALA A 385 37.59 -7.08 -18.55
N ILE A 386 38.03 -8.26 -18.06
CA ILE A 386 37.87 -8.65 -16.65
C ILE A 386 38.63 -7.68 -15.74
N TRP A 387 39.87 -7.33 -16.10
CA TRP A 387 40.67 -6.41 -15.32
C TRP A 387 40.08 -5.00 -15.30
N SER A 388 39.50 -4.54 -16.42
CA SER A 388 38.74 -3.29 -16.51
C SER A 388 37.55 -3.28 -15.55
N ASN A 389 36.78 -4.38 -15.48
CA ASN A 389 35.67 -4.54 -14.52
C ASN A 389 36.15 -4.50 -13.07
N VAL A 390 37.24 -5.21 -12.73
CA VAL A 390 37.84 -5.18 -11.39
C VAL A 390 38.26 -3.75 -11.02
N GLN A 391 38.99 -3.06 -11.90
CA GLN A 391 39.42 -1.68 -11.66
C GLN A 391 38.24 -0.72 -11.48
N GLN A 392 37.20 -0.82 -12.31
CA GLN A 392 35.99 0.01 -12.20
C GLN A 392 35.33 -0.18 -10.83
N MET A 393 35.06 -1.42 -10.43
CA MET A 393 34.42 -1.72 -9.14
C MET A 393 35.27 -1.24 -7.96
N THR A 394 36.59 -1.44 -8.00
CA THR A 394 37.49 -0.96 -6.94
C THR A 394 37.50 0.57 -6.86
N ASN A 395 37.52 1.27 -8.01
CA ASN A 395 37.52 2.73 -8.04
C ASN A 395 36.22 3.32 -7.49
N TYR A 396 35.09 2.69 -7.83
CA TYR A 396 33.79 3.04 -7.26
C TYR A 396 33.77 2.93 -5.74
N ILE A 397 34.21 1.79 -5.20
CA ILE A 397 34.19 1.55 -3.75
C ILE A 397 35.16 2.45 -3.01
N LYS A 398 36.35 2.71 -3.55
CA LYS A 398 37.28 3.68 -2.96
C LYS A 398 36.64 5.06 -2.80
N LYS A 399 35.93 5.53 -3.83
CA LYS A 399 35.25 6.84 -3.80
C LYS A 399 34.05 6.83 -2.86
N TYR A 400 33.24 5.78 -2.91
CA TYR A 400 32.06 5.64 -2.07
C TYR A 400 32.46 5.62 -0.59
N ALA A 401 33.46 4.81 -0.22
CA ALA A 401 33.93 4.68 1.15
C ALA A 401 34.41 6.00 1.76
N VAL A 402 35.09 6.84 0.97
CA VAL A 402 35.52 8.19 1.40
C VAL A 402 34.33 9.14 1.59
N THR A 403 33.27 8.97 0.81
CA THR A 403 32.13 9.90 0.81
C THR A 403 31.13 9.57 1.92
N THR A 404 30.96 8.30 2.26
CA THR A 404 29.90 7.86 3.18
C THR A 404 30.41 7.36 4.53
N GLU A 405 31.70 7.06 4.67
CA GLU A 405 32.31 6.47 5.89
C GLU A 405 31.59 5.20 6.40
N THR A 406 30.89 4.47 5.51
CA THR A 406 29.98 3.38 5.89
C THR A 406 30.65 2.01 6.09
N PHE A 407 31.86 1.81 5.58
CA PHE A 407 32.55 0.51 5.62
C PHE A 407 33.56 0.44 6.77
N SER A 408 33.71 -0.72 7.41
CA SER A 408 34.73 -0.92 8.43
C SER A 408 36.13 -0.87 7.83
N GLN A 409 37.08 -0.27 8.56
CA GLN A 409 38.46 -0.12 8.10
C GLN A 409 39.12 -1.48 7.80
N ASP A 410 38.88 -2.50 8.64
CA ASP A 410 39.45 -3.84 8.44
C ASP A 410 38.98 -4.51 7.14
N ARG A 411 37.71 -4.31 6.76
CA ARG A 411 37.15 -4.86 5.51
C ARG A 411 37.69 -4.14 4.29
N LEU A 412 37.76 -2.81 4.36
CA LEU A 412 38.37 -2.00 3.30
C LEU A 412 39.85 -2.37 3.11
N GLN A 413 40.59 -2.56 4.20
CA GLN A 413 41.98 -2.99 4.17
C GLN A 413 42.13 -4.35 3.49
N THR A 414 41.32 -5.34 3.89
CA THR A 414 41.30 -6.68 3.26
C THR A 414 41.00 -6.58 1.75
N LEU A 415 40.04 -5.75 1.37
CA LEU A 415 39.68 -5.52 -0.03
C LEU A 415 40.85 -4.91 -0.82
N TYR A 416 41.52 -3.90 -0.26
CA TYR A 416 42.65 -3.23 -0.91
C TYR A 416 43.88 -4.14 -1.01
N GLU A 417 44.14 -4.99 -0.02
CA GLU A 417 45.20 -5.99 -0.07
C GLU A 417 44.97 -7.03 -1.18
N ARG A 418 43.75 -7.55 -1.30
CA ARG A 418 43.40 -8.47 -2.39
C ARG A 418 43.48 -7.81 -3.76
N PHE A 419 43.04 -6.56 -3.87
CA PHE A 419 43.19 -5.80 -5.11
C PHE A 419 44.68 -5.62 -5.48
N ALA A 420 45.54 -5.32 -4.51
CA ALA A 420 46.98 -5.20 -4.73
C ALA A 420 47.60 -6.54 -5.21
N LEU A 421 47.16 -7.67 -4.65
CA LEU A 421 47.57 -9.00 -5.09
C LEU A 421 47.16 -9.27 -6.56
N LEU A 422 45.91 -8.97 -6.93
CA LEU A 422 45.44 -9.12 -8.31
C LEU A 422 46.21 -8.20 -9.27
N ASN A 423 46.48 -6.96 -8.87
CA ASN A 423 47.24 -5.99 -9.67
C ASN A 423 48.70 -6.41 -9.90
N ALA A 424 49.30 -7.14 -8.95
CA ALA A 424 50.62 -7.73 -9.14
C ALA A 424 50.55 -8.94 -10.09
N ARG A 425 49.55 -9.81 -9.90
CA ARG A 425 49.38 -11.06 -10.68
C ARG A 425 49.03 -10.82 -12.14
N VAL A 426 48.19 -9.83 -12.45
CA VAL A 426 47.73 -9.57 -13.84
C VAL A 426 48.90 -9.31 -14.81
N ARG A 427 50.02 -8.79 -14.30
CA ARG A 427 51.22 -8.45 -15.09
C ARG A 427 52.09 -9.67 -15.42
N THR A 428 51.91 -10.78 -14.72
CA THR A 428 52.75 -11.98 -14.83
C THR A 428 52.07 -13.11 -15.60
N ILE A 429 50.84 -12.91 -16.07
CA ILE A 429 50.08 -13.94 -16.79
C ILE A 429 50.68 -14.10 -18.19
N GLY A 430 51.33 -15.25 -18.41
CA GLY A 430 51.93 -15.59 -19.70
C GLY A 430 51.27 -16.79 -20.40
N SER A 431 50.39 -17.51 -19.70
CA SER A 431 49.73 -18.73 -20.21
C SER A 431 48.23 -18.75 -19.96
N GLU A 432 47.50 -19.53 -20.77
CA GLU A 432 46.04 -19.69 -20.66
C GLU A 432 45.62 -20.35 -19.34
N ASN A 433 46.44 -21.25 -18.78
CA ASN A 433 46.19 -21.85 -17.47
C ASN A 433 46.29 -20.81 -16.33
N GLU A 434 47.30 -19.94 -16.37
CA GLU A 434 47.42 -18.84 -15.41
C GLU A 434 46.28 -17.82 -15.56
N PHE A 435 45.83 -17.57 -16.78
CA PHE A 435 44.65 -16.77 -17.08
C PHE A 435 43.40 -17.35 -16.40
N ASN A 436 43.11 -18.66 -16.57
CA ASN A 436 41.95 -19.29 -15.95
C ASN A 436 41.95 -19.18 -14.42
N VAL A 437 43.12 -19.34 -13.78
CA VAL A 437 43.25 -19.13 -12.33
C VAL A 437 43.01 -17.67 -11.95
N PHE A 438 43.53 -16.71 -12.72
CA PHE A 438 43.29 -15.29 -12.48
C PHE A 438 41.81 -14.92 -12.63
N VAL A 439 41.12 -15.46 -13.64
CA VAL A 439 39.68 -15.25 -13.83
C VAL A 439 38.90 -15.65 -12.59
N LYS A 440 39.22 -16.80 -12.01
CA LYS A 440 38.59 -17.28 -10.78
C LYS A 440 38.83 -16.32 -9.61
N ASP A 441 40.08 -15.93 -9.37
CA ASP A 441 40.42 -15.01 -8.28
C ASP A 441 39.77 -13.62 -8.46
N ALA A 442 39.70 -13.12 -9.69
CA ALA A 442 39.07 -11.85 -10.02
C ALA A 442 37.55 -11.90 -9.80
N LYS A 443 36.91 -13.01 -10.17
CA LYS A 443 35.48 -13.25 -9.90
C LYS A 443 35.20 -13.32 -8.40
N ASP A 444 36.00 -14.07 -7.65
CA ASP A 444 35.88 -14.16 -6.19
C ASP A 444 36.06 -12.80 -5.51
N TYR A 445 36.97 -11.96 -6.02
CA TYR A 445 37.13 -10.57 -5.56
C TYR A 445 35.88 -9.72 -5.81
N MET A 446 35.32 -9.75 -7.02
CA MET A 446 34.12 -8.97 -7.36
C MET A 446 32.89 -9.43 -6.58
N ILE A 447 32.74 -10.75 -6.37
CA ILE A 447 31.68 -11.32 -5.52
C ILE A 447 31.80 -10.78 -4.08
N MET A 448 33.00 -10.87 -3.49
CA MET A 448 33.23 -10.38 -2.13
C MET A 448 32.95 -8.87 -2.00
N LEU A 449 33.38 -8.07 -2.99
CA LEU A 449 33.13 -6.63 -3.02
C LEU A 449 31.62 -6.33 -3.06
N ARG A 450 30.87 -7.05 -3.89
CA ARG A 450 29.41 -6.91 -3.98
C ARG A 450 28.72 -7.32 -2.69
N GLU A 451 29.06 -8.47 -2.11
CA GLU A 451 28.52 -8.93 -0.82
C GLU A 451 28.77 -7.92 0.31
N MET A 452 29.95 -7.30 0.32
CA MET A 452 30.25 -6.20 1.25
C MET A 452 29.32 -5.00 1.06
N CYS A 453 28.93 -4.67 -0.18
CA CYS A 453 28.00 -3.58 -0.46
C CYS A 453 26.56 -3.96 -0.11
N GLU A 454 26.13 -5.18 -0.43
CA GLU A 454 24.82 -5.73 -0.06
C GLU A 454 24.59 -5.61 1.45
N GLU A 455 25.57 -6.03 2.26
CA GLU A 455 25.48 -5.93 3.73
C GLU A 455 25.38 -4.49 4.25
N VAL A 456 26.04 -3.53 3.60
CA VAL A 456 26.04 -2.11 4.02
C VAL A 456 24.79 -1.38 3.56
N TRP A 457 24.27 -1.68 2.37
CA TRP A 457 23.07 -1.03 1.84
C TRP A 457 21.76 -1.64 2.38
N ILE A 458 21.87 -2.71 3.16
CA ILE A 458 20.83 -3.23 4.05
C ILE A 458 20.93 -2.60 5.46
N GLN A 459 21.88 -1.69 5.74
CA GLN A 459 21.99 -1.07 7.06
C GLN A 459 20.88 -0.07 7.35
N PHE A 460 20.69 0.19 8.64
CA PHE A 460 19.66 1.04 9.20
C PHE A 460 20.27 2.20 9.98
N ASP A 461 19.73 3.40 9.87
CA ASP A 461 20.12 4.51 10.74
C ASP A 461 19.42 4.35 12.10
N SER A 462 20.13 3.66 12.99
CA SER A 462 19.72 3.39 14.36
C SER A 462 19.37 4.66 15.15
N PHE A 463 19.93 5.81 14.79
CA PHE A 463 19.68 7.07 15.49
C PHE A 463 18.33 7.67 15.08
N SER A 464 18.03 7.75 13.79
CA SER A 464 16.70 8.18 13.32
C SER A 464 15.59 7.21 13.76
N MET A 465 15.86 5.90 13.70
CA MET A 465 14.93 4.88 14.21
C MET A 465 14.65 5.05 15.70
N SER A 466 15.69 5.16 16.53
CA SER A 466 15.52 5.32 17.99
C SER A 466 14.78 6.62 18.34
N ARG A 467 15.06 7.73 17.65
CA ARG A 467 14.32 8.99 17.81
C ARG A 467 12.83 8.84 17.52
N GLY A 468 12.48 8.24 16.38
CA GLY A 468 11.08 7.99 16.03
C GLY A 468 10.38 7.04 17.01
N LEU A 469 11.06 5.97 17.41
CA LEU A 469 10.54 4.96 18.35
C LEU A 469 10.31 5.53 19.75
N LEU A 470 11.25 6.32 20.27
CA LEU A 470 11.11 6.99 21.57
C LEU A 470 10.02 8.06 21.52
N LEU A 471 9.97 8.85 20.45
CA LEU A 471 8.99 9.93 20.32
C LEU A 471 7.55 9.40 20.30
N ILE A 472 7.27 8.33 19.53
CA ILE A 472 5.92 7.75 19.49
C ILE A 472 5.55 7.12 20.85
N PHE A 473 6.49 6.41 21.49
CA PHE A 473 6.25 5.76 22.78
C PHE A 473 5.89 6.80 23.85
N ILE A 474 6.70 7.84 24.00
CA ILE A 474 6.48 8.88 25.01
C ILE A 474 5.19 9.65 24.71
N SER A 475 4.93 9.98 23.44
CA SER A 475 3.72 10.72 23.05
C SER A 475 2.44 9.93 23.36
N ILE A 476 2.39 8.65 22.97
CA ILE A 476 1.26 7.76 23.26
C ILE A 476 1.10 7.60 24.77
N PHE A 477 2.19 7.39 25.50
CA PHE A 477 2.15 7.24 26.95
C PHE A 477 1.57 8.48 27.63
N LEU A 478 2.09 9.68 27.34
CA LEU A 478 1.62 10.93 27.95
C LEU A 478 0.16 11.24 27.58
N VAL A 479 -0.25 11.03 26.33
CA VAL A 479 -1.66 11.23 25.94
C VAL A 479 -2.57 10.19 26.61
N TYR A 480 -2.12 8.94 26.79
CA TYR A 480 -2.86 7.96 27.59
C TYR A 480 -3.01 8.40 29.05
N MET A 481 -1.96 8.97 29.67
CA MET A 481 -2.04 9.53 31.03
C MET A 481 -3.08 10.64 31.11
N ILE A 482 -3.11 11.56 30.13
CA ILE A 482 -4.06 12.67 30.10
C ILE A 482 -5.49 12.17 29.96
N VAL A 483 -5.75 11.31 28.97
CA VAL A 483 -7.11 10.87 28.60
C VAL A 483 -7.69 9.86 29.60
N SER A 484 -6.84 9.00 30.17
CA SER A 484 -7.28 7.98 31.14
C SER A 484 -7.13 8.42 32.59
N GLY A 485 -6.33 9.46 32.86
CA GLY A 485 -6.02 9.93 34.20
C GLY A 485 -6.80 11.17 34.62
N ILE A 486 -6.97 12.15 33.74
CA ILE A 486 -7.66 13.39 34.11
C ILE A 486 -9.18 13.18 34.03
N PRO A 487 -9.94 13.46 35.11
CA PRO A 487 -11.39 13.35 35.11
C PRO A 487 -12.05 14.23 34.04
N SER A 488 -13.12 13.72 33.44
CA SER A 488 -13.89 14.43 32.41
C SER A 488 -14.44 15.79 32.86
N SER A 489 -14.61 16.02 34.16
CA SER A 489 -15.04 17.33 34.68
C SER A 489 -13.97 18.43 34.56
N GLN A 490 -12.68 18.07 34.58
CA GLN A 490 -11.57 19.03 34.62
C GLN A 490 -10.95 19.29 33.24
N LEU A 491 -11.06 18.35 32.30
CA LEU A 491 -10.55 18.50 30.93
C LEU A 491 -10.99 19.81 30.22
N PRO A 492 -12.26 20.26 30.33
CA PRO A 492 -12.68 21.52 29.74
C PRO A 492 -11.93 22.73 30.29
N GLN A 493 -11.57 22.73 31.58
CA GLN A 493 -10.85 23.85 32.20
C GLN A 493 -9.43 23.95 31.64
N ILE A 494 -8.75 22.80 31.47
CA ILE A 494 -7.42 22.72 30.87
C ILE A 494 -7.43 23.25 29.44
N PHE A 495 -8.36 22.78 28.59
CA PHE A 495 -8.38 23.24 27.21
C PHE A 495 -8.91 24.66 27.04
N MET A 496 -9.67 25.19 28.00
CA MET A 496 -10.02 26.61 28.01
C MET A 496 -8.90 27.53 28.53
N SER A 497 -7.85 26.98 29.15
CA SER A 497 -6.66 27.73 29.59
C SER A 497 -5.76 28.17 28.42
N SER A 498 -4.62 28.80 28.75
CA SER A 498 -3.55 29.18 27.82
C SER A 498 -2.68 28.00 27.37
N PHE A 499 -2.87 26.79 27.91
CA PHE A 499 -2.04 25.62 27.61
C PHE A 499 -1.91 25.32 26.12
N LEU A 500 -3.05 25.25 25.40
CA LEU A 500 -3.07 24.88 23.99
C LEU A 500 -2.44 25.99 23.09
N PRO A 501 -2.76 27.28 23.26
CA PRO A 501 -2.02 28.35 22.58
C PRO A 501 -0.51 28.34 22.85
N CYS A 502 -0.09 28.20 24.11
CA CYS A 502 1.34 28.07 24.47
C CYS A 502 1.97 26.83 23.81
N SER A 503 1.16 25.76 23.69
CA SER A 503 1.31 24.60 22.82
C SER A 503 1.99 24.92 21.49
N TYR A 504 1.17 25.55 20.66
CA TYR A 504 1.49 25.91 19.29
C TYR A 504 2.60 26.96 19.19
N ILE A 505 2.69 27.90 20.13
CA ILE A 505 3.80 28.88 20.18
C ILE A 505 5.13 28.16 20.39
N ALA A 506 5.20 27.18 21.30
CA ALA A 506 6.42 26.39 21.51
C ALA A 506 6.84 25.62 20.25
N LEU A 507 5.88 25.07 19.49
CA LEU A 507 6.15 24.40 18.20
C LEU A 507 6.67 25.40 17.15
N LEU A 508 6.11 26.60 17.07
CA LEU A 508 6.58 27.65 16.17
C LEU A 508 8.02 28.06 16.51
N ILE A 509 8.33 28.23 17.79
CA ILE A 509 9.70 28.54 18.26
C ILE A 509 10.66 27.41 17.88
N ALA A 510 10.30 26.14 18.13
CA ALA A 510 11.14 24.99 17.77
C ALA A 510 11.41 24.91 16.26
N THR A 511 10.40 25.23 15.44
CA THR A 511 10.53 25.28 13.98
C THR A 511 11.48 26.40 13.55
N SER A 512 11.32 27.60 14.11
CA SER A 512 12.20 28.74 13.82
C SER A 512 13.66 28.47 14.23
N ILE A 513 13.89 27.87 15.39
CA ILE A 513 15.23 27.45 15.83
C ILE A 513 15.83 26.45 14.84
N SER A 514 15.05 25.46 14.39
CA SER A 514 15.50 24.48 13.40
C SER A 514 15.92 25.13 12.07
N GLY A 515 15.16 26.14 11.62
CA GLY A 515 15.49 26.93 10.43
C GLY A 515 16.78 27.73 10.58
N ILE A 516 17.02 28.34 11.75
CA ILE A 516 18.25 29.06 12.07
C ILE A 516 19.45 28.09 12.09
N CYS A 517 19.32 26.93 12.74
CA CYS A 517 20.39 25.93 12.78
C CYS A 517 20.76 25.40 11.38
N PHE A 518 19.76 25.21 10.51
CA PHE A 518 20.00 24.83 9.11
C PHE A 518 20.74 25.92 8.34
N TYR A 519 20.31 27.19 8.48
CA TYR A 519 20.99 28.32 7.85
C TYR A 519 22.46 28.47 8.31
N LEU A 520 22.76 28.17 9.58
CA LEU A 520 24.11 28.20 10.14
C LEU A 520 24.96 26.96 9.77
N GLY A 521 24.43 26.00 9.02
CA GLY A 521 25.16 24.79 8.63
C GLY A 521 25.41 23.81 9.78
N LEU A 522 24.73 23.96 10.92
CA LEU A 522 24.86 23.03 12.07
C LEU A 522 24.12 21.71 11.85
N VAL A 523 23.23 21.67 10.87
CA VAL A 523 22.31 20.56 10.61
C VAL A 523 22.17 20.39 9.10
N GLU A 524 22.33 19.16 8.61
CA GLU A 524 22.24 18.85 7.19
C GLU A 524 20.79 18.70 6.70
N ASN A 525 19.88 18.22 7.57
CA ASN A 525 18.51 17.95 7.17
C ASN A 525 17.45 18.73 7.97
N LEU A 526 16.87 19.73 7.30
CA LEU A 526 15.86 20.62 7.88
C LEU A 526 14.59 19.85 8.31
N LEU A 527 14.04 18.99 7.46
CA LEU A 527 12.75 18.34 7.70
C LEU A 527 12.78 17.41 8.94
N SER A 528 13.78 16.52 9.02
CA SER A 528 13.91 15.63 10.18
C SER A 528 14.22 16.40 11.46
N THR A 529 14.95 17.51 11.36
CA THR A 529 15.25 18.34 12.52
C THR A 529 14.01 19.08 13.02
N ILE A 530 13.16 19.57 12.12
CA ILE A 530 11.85 20.13 12.47
C ILE A 530 11.01 19.08 13.20
N PHE A 531 10.82 17.88 12.63
CA PHE A 531 10.01 16.84 13.27
C PHE A 531 10.54 16.43 14.65
N PHE A 532 11.86 16.35 14.80
CA PHE A 532 12.47 15.98 16.07
C PHE A 532 12.34 17.09 17.12
N SER A 533 12.64 18.35 16.74
CA SER A 533 12.60 19.48 17.67
C SER A 533 11.19 19.83 18.12
N THR A 534 10.21 19.84 17.21
CA THR A 534 8.80 20.05 17.55
C THR A 534 8.24 18.86 18.33
N GLY A 535 8.71 17.65 18.06
CA GLY A 535 8.41 16.45 18.83
C GLY A 535 8.85 16.57 20.28
N ILE A 536 10.11 16.95 20.53
CA ILE A 536 10.64 17.19 21.88
C ILE A 536 9.84 18.29 22.58
N ALA A 537 9.64 19.44 21.92
CA ALA A 537 8.86 20.54 22.48
C ALA A 537 7.45 20.07 22.88
N SER A 538 6.84 19.22 22.06
CA SER A 538 5.51 18.68 22.35
C SER A 538 5.50 17.71 23.53
N VAL A 539 6.50 16.82 23.61
CA VAL A 539 6.68 15.91 24.76
C VAL A 539 6.84 16.70 26.05
N VAL A 540 7.64 17.77 26.05
CA VAL A 540 7.82 18.66 27.21
C VAL A 540 6.49 19.27 27.62
N MET A 541 5.72 19.81 26.66
CA MET A 541 4.42 20.43 26.95
C MET A 541 3.40 19.43 27.50
N LEU A 542 3.34 18.22 26.94
CA LEU A 542 2.49 17.15 27.46
C LEU A 542 2.94 16.68 28.86
N ALA A 543 4.25 16.59 29.10
CA ALA A 543 4.80 16.20 30.39
C ALA A 543 4.50 17.24 31.48
N VAL A 544 4.63 18.53 31.17
CA VAL A 544 4.23 19.62 32.08
C VAL A 544 2.77 19.49 32.47
N LEU A 545 1.88 19.20 31.51
CA LEU A 545 0.46 19.00 31.80
C LEU A 545 0.22 17.81 32.75
N VAL A 546 0.91 16.68 32.52
CA VAL A 546 0.79 15.49 33.39
C VAL A 546 1.31 15.79 34.79
N VAL A 547 2.46 16.45 34.91
CA VAL A 547 3.06 16.80 36.22
C VAL A 547 2.18 17.76 37.00
N GLN A 548 1.62 18.78 36.35
CA GLN A 548 0.73 19.76 36.99
C GLN A 548 -0.57 19.14 37.53
N ASN A 549 -1.01 18.01 36.98
CA ASN A 549 -2.27 17.34 37.35
C ASN A 549 -2.01 15.94 37.97
N TRP A 550 -0.80 15.66 38.43
CA TRP A 550 -0.39 14.32 38.87
C TRP A 550 -1.21 13.83 40.07
N ASP A 551 -1.50 14.72 41.02
CA ASP A 551 -2.33 14.46 42.20
C ASP A 551 -3.74 14.00 41.79
N VAL A 552 -4.37 14.72 40.88
CA VAL A 552 -5.71 14.39 40.35
C VAL A 552 -5.68 13.06 39.60
N ILE A 553 -4.67 12.84 38.75
CA ILE A 553 -4.50 11.60 37.99
C ILE A 553 -4.36 10.40 38.94
N ALA A 554 -3.50 10.52 39.95
CA ALA A 554 -3.24 9.45 40.90
C ALA A 554 -4.50 9.09 41.71
N ILE A 555 -5.25 10.09 42.19
CA ILE A 555 -6.51 9.88 42.91
C ILE A 555 -7.55 9.22 41.99
N HIS A 556 -7.71 9.73 40.76
CA HIS A 556 -8.67 9.16 39.82
C HIS A 556 -8.37 7.70 39.50
N TRP A 557 -7.10 7.36 39.30
CA TRP A 557 -6.67 5.99 39.07
C TRP A 557 -6.83 5.08 40.29
N TYR A 558 -6.59 5.62 41.49
CA TYR A 558 -6.88 4.91 42.72
C TYR A 558 -8.37 4.55 42.81
N ASP A 559 -9.26 5.49 42.53
CA ASP A 559 -10.71 5.28 42.52
C ASP A 559 -11.15 4.27 41.45
N LEU A 560 -10.60 4.39 40.23
CA LEU A 560 -10.83 3.43 39.15
C LEU A 560 -10.34 2.03 39.54
N SER A 561 -9.20 1.92 40.23
CA SER A 561 -8.63 0.64 40.64
C SER A 561 -9.52 -0.11 41.64
N ARG A 562 -10.18 0.60 42.56
CA ARG A 562 -11.13 0.03 43.53
C ARG A 562 -12.40 -0.51 42.86
N ASN A 563 -12.79 0.08 41.74
CA ASN A 563 -13.99 -0.28 40.99
C ASN A 563 -13.71 -1.23 39.82
N LYS A 564 -12.48 -1.75 39.69
CA LYS A 564 -12.12 -2.67 38.60
C LYS A 564 -12.95 -3.95 38.66
N THR A 565 -13.48 -4.32 37.52
CA THR A 565 -14.13 -5.60 37.34
C THR A 565 -13.12 -6.62 36.81
N ASN A 566 -13.29 -7.92 37.10
CA ASN A 566 -12.49 -8.99 36.49
C ASN A 566 -12.53 -8.96 34.94
N MET A 567 -13.50 -8.25 34.36
CA MET A 567 -13.68 -8.10 32.93
C MET A 567 -12.76 -7.04 32.31
N ASP A 568 -12.36 -6.03 33.08
CA ASP A 568 -11.36 -5.04 32.63
C ASP A 568 -9.99 -5.70 32.43
N LEU A 569 -9.70 -6.76 33.18
CA LEU A 569 -8.51 -7.59 32.98
C LEU A 569 -8.58 -8.36 31.65
N ILE A 570 -9.74 -8.92 31.30
CA ILE A 570 -9.92 -9.65 30.03
C ILE A 570 -9.73 -8.70 28.84
N PHE A 571 -10.33 -7.50 28.89
CA PHE A 571 -10.11 -6.48 27.85
C PHE A 571 -8.62 -6.14 27.69
N ARG A 572 -7.91 -5.90 28.80
CA ARG A 572 -6.46 -5.59 28.77
C ARG A 572 -5.65 -6.74 28.18
N PHE A 573 -6.03 -7.98 28.48
CA PHE A 573 -5.38 -9.18 27.95
C PHE A 573 -5.63 -9.34 26.44
N VAL A 574 -6.87 -9.16 25.97
CA VAL A 574 -7.19 -9.18 24.53
C VAL A 574 -6.44 -8.06 23.80
N PHE A 575 -6.38 -6.86 24.39
CA PHE A 575 -5.62 -5.76 23.82
C PHE A 575 -4.12 -6.09 23.76
N LEU A 576 -3.53 -6.59 24.84
CA LEU A 576 -2.13 -7.06 24.90
C LEU A 576 -1.83 -8.07 23.80
N LEU A 577 -2.65 -9.12 23.66
CA LEU A 577 -2.48 -10.16 22.64
C LEU A 577 -2.58 -9.62 21.22
N SER A 578 -3.39 -8.57 20.99
CA SER A 578 -3.54 -7.97 19.66
C SER A 578 -2.26 -7.33 19.13
N TRP A 579 -1.34 -6.89 20.01
CA TRP A 579 -0.10 -6.25 19.58
C TRP A 579 1.17 -7.03 19.95
N CYS A 580 1.21 -7.82 21.04
CA CYS A 580 2.37 -8.68 21.31
C CYS A 580 2.64 -9.68 20.18
N GLY A 581 1.59 -10.11 19.49
CA GLY A 581 1.70 -10.97 18.32
C GLY A 581 2.52 -10.37 17.17
N LEU A 582 2.55 -9.05 17.02
CA LEU A 582 3.29 -8.37 15.95
C LEU A 582 4.81 -8.55 16.04
N LEU A 583 5.33 -9.09 17.16
CA LEU A 583 6.73 -9.46 17.32
C LEU A 583 7.07 -10.83 16.70
N SER A 584 6.07 -11.58 16.23
CA SER A 584 6.20 -12.95 15.70
C SER A 584 5.83 -13.00 14.21
N ASN A 585 6.68 -13.63 13.41
CA ASN A 585 6.42 -13.85 11.98
C ASN A 585 5.17 -14.72 11.75
N SER A 586 5.00 -15.82 12.49
CA SER A 586 3.84 -16.71 12.34
C SER A 586 2.53 -16.01 12.71
N TYR A 587 2.56 -15.14 13.72
CA TYR A 587 1.38 -14.34 14.07
C TYR A 587 1.02 -13.34 12.97
N ILE A 588 1.98 -12.63 12.40
CA ILE A 588 1.71 -11.67 11.31
C ILE A 588 1.09 -12.39 10.11
N VAL A 589 1.58 -13.58 9.79
CA VAL A 589 1.00 -14.41 8.71
C VAL A 589 -0.44 -14.81 9.05
N GLU A 590 -0.73 -15.22 10.29
CA GLU A 590 -2.06 -15.67 10.75
C GLU A 590 -2.95 -14.58 11.34
N GLU A 591 -2.60 -13.32 11.16
CA GLU A 591 -3.22 -12.21 11.89
C GLU A 591 -4.72 -12.06 11.63
N GLY A 592 -5.17 -12.40 10.41
CA GLY A 592 -6.59 -12.43 10.09
C GLY A 592 -7.38 -13.37 11.03
N TYR A 593 -6.88 -14.59 11.23
CA TYR A 593 -7.53 -15.60 12.09
C TYR A 593 -7.44 -15.22 13.57
N VAL A 594 -6.31 -14.65 13.98
CA VAL A 594 -6.16 -14.18 15.36
C VAL A 594 -7.10 -12.99 15.63
N SER A 595 -7.18 -12.04 14.70
CA SER A 595 -8.09 -10.89 14.81
C SER A 595 -9.55 -11.33 14.87
N LEU A 596 -9.94 -12.33 14.09
CA LEU A 596 -11.26 -12.96 14.16
C LEU A 596 -11.54 -13.51 15.57
N PHE A 597 -10.60 -14.30 16.10
CA PHE A 597 -10.73 -14.90 17.42
C PHE A 597 -10.85 -13.82 18.51
N LEU A 598 -9.98 -12.80 18.50
CA LEU A 598 -9.98 -11.71 19.47
C LEU A 598 -11.27 -10.88 19.38
N LEU A 599 -11.77 -10.60 18.17
CA LEU A 599 -13.02 -9.87 17.95
C LEU A 599 -14.24 -10.64 18.48
N VAL A 600 -14.37 -11.92 18.14
CA VAL A 600 -15.47 -12.76 18.67
C VAL A 600 -15.38 -12.86 20.20
N THR A 601 -14.17 -13.01 20.74
CA THR A 601 -13.95 -13.07 22.20
C THR A 601 -14.43 -11.81 22.89
N ILE A 602 -14.06 -10.61 22.42
CA ILE A 602 -14.49 -9.36 23.05
C ILE A 602 -16.01 -9.15 22.94
N LEU A 603 -16.63 -9.55 21.83
CA LEU A 603 -18.08 -9.47 21.64
C LEU A 603 -18.84 -10.36 22.63
N LEU A 604 -18.40 -11.61 22.79
CA LEU A 604 -18.98 -12.54 23.76
C LEU A 604 -18.80 -12.04 25.20
N VAL A 605 -17.65 -11.43 25.51
CA VAL A 605 -17.40 -10.81 26.82
C VAL A 605 -18.35 -9.64 27.07
N VAL A 606 -18.56 -8.75 26.09
CA VAL A 606 -19.50 -7.63 26.21
C VAL A 606 -20.92 -8.12 26.48
N ILE A 607 -21.36 -9.19 25.82
CA ILE A 607 -22.68 -9.80 26.05
C ILE A 607 -22.76 -10.46 27.42
N TYR A 608 -21.71 -11.20 27.83
CA TYR A 608 -21.67 -11.87 29.13
C TYR A 608 -21.71 -10.88 30.31
N GLN A 609 -21.14 -9.68 30.18
CA GLN A 609 -21.17 -8.67 31.24
C GLN A 609 -22.60 -8.32 31.69
N ASN A 610 -23.57 -8.24 30.77
CA ASN A 610 -24.95 -7.96 31.13
C ASN A 610 -25.64 -9.13 31.85
N HIS A 611 -25.10 -10.35 31.75
CA HIS A 611 -25.70 -11.53 32.36
C HIS A 611 -25.57 -11.53 33.90
N LYS A 612 -24.45 -11.02 34.45
CA LYS A 612 -24.06 -11.21 35.87
C LYS A 612 -24.67 -10.19 36.85
N GLN A 613 -25.25 -9.07 36.38
CA GLN A 613 -25.87 -8.06 37.25
C GLN A 613 -27.33 -8.38 37.60
N LYS A 614 -27.51 -9.30 38.53
CA LYS A 614 -28.65 -9.35 39.47
C LYS A 614 -28.26 -10.22 40.68
N LYS A 615 -27.40 -9.69 41.55
CA LYS A 615 -27.39 -10.07 42.98
C LYS A 615 -27.86 -8.85 43.76
N ILE A 616 -29.18 -8.63 43.74
CA ILE A 616 -29.81 -7.89 44.83
C ILE A 616 -29.91 -8.91 45.96
N THR A 617 -29.30 -8.58 47.09
CA THR A 617 -29.41 -9.26 48.37
C THR A 617 -30.89 -9.37 48.72
N VAL A 618 -31.52 -10.49 48.39
CA VAL A 618 -32.85 -10.83 48.89
C VAL A 618 -32.65 -11.91 49.95
N SER A 619 -33.06 -11.55 51.15
CA SER A 619 -33.23 -12.40 52.33
C SER A 619 -33.59 -13.85 51.97
N THR A 620 -32.89 -14.77 52.62
CA THR A 620 -33.15 -16.20 52.68
C THR A 620 -34.56 -16.49 53.18
N THR A 621 -35.54 -16.58 52.29
CA THR A 621 -36.80 -17.33 52.49
C THR A 621 -37.62 -17.31 51.20
N LYS A 622 -37.27 -18.17 50.23
CA LYS A 622 -38.15 -18.82 49.22
C LYS A 622 -37.30 -19.57 48.20
N ILE A 623 -36.68 -20.66 48.65
CA ILE A 623 -36.07 -21.68 47.79
C ILE A 623 -37.17 -22.69 47.49
N LEU A 624 -38.05 -22.40 46.52
CA LEU A 624 -38.82 -23.42 45.77
C LEU A 624 -39.60 -22.79 44.60
N ASN A 625 -38.92 -22.08 43.70
CA ASN A 625 -39.46 -21.72 42.38
C ASN A 625 -38.29 -21.46 41.42
N LEU A 626 -37.55 -22.52 41.13
CA LEU A 626 -36.42 -22.53 40.21
C LEU A 626 -36.89 -22.91 38.80
N THR A 627 -37.73 -22.07 38.20
CA THR A 627 -37.87 -21.99 36.74
C THR A 627 -37.34 -20.63 36.31
N THR A 628 -36.13 -20.64 35.78
CA THR A 628 -35.36 -19.48 35.33
C THR A 628 -36.05 -18.77 34.18
N LYS A 629 -36.89 -17.77 34.50
CA LYS A 629 -37.38 -16.79 33.52
C LYS A 629 -36.20 -15.94 33.02
N LEU A 630 -35.56 -16.38 31.94
CA LEU A 630 -34.63 -15.56 31.17
C LEU A 630 -35.43 -14.37 30.60
N SER A 631 -34.99 -13.13 30.85
CA SER A 631 -35.72 -11.96 30.33
C SER A 631 -35.62 -11.92 28.80
N TRP A 632 -36.71 -11.58 28.12
CA TRP A 632 -36.79 -11.48 26.66
C TRP A 632 -35.67 -10.61 26.03
N ILE A 633 -35.19 -9.58 26.76
CA ILE A 633 -34.06 -8.73 26.33
C ILE A 633 -32.74 -9.52 26.26
N LYS A 634 -32.49 -10.44 27.20
CA LYS A 634 -31.28 -11.28 27.21
C LYS A 634 -31.25 -12.26 26.05
N ILE A 635 -32.39 -12.86 25.71
CA ILE A 635 -32.53 -13.73 24.53
C ILE A 635 -32.24 -12.95 23.25
N ARG A 636 -32.75 -11.72 23.14
CA ARG A 636 -32.49 -10.84 21.99
C ARG A 636 -31.01 -10.46 21.87
N LEU A 637 -30.33 -10.13 22.97
CA LEU A 637 -28.89 -9.84 22.97
C LEU A 637 -28.05 -11.05 22.53
N LEU A 638 -28.38 -12.25 23.01
CA LEU A 638 -27.71 -13.49 22.58
C LEU A 638 -27.94 -13.76 21.08
N PHE A 639 -29.16 -13.58 20.59
CA PHE A 639 -29.48 -13.73 19.17
C PHE A 639 -28.71 -12.73 18.30
N MET A 640 -28.68 -11.45 18.68
CA MET A 640 -27.93 -10.42 17.95
C MET A 640 -26.41 -10.69 17.99
N GLY A 641 -25.89 -11.16 19.13
CA GLY A 641 -24.50 -11.59 19.24
C GLY A 641 -24.15 -12.77 18.34
N ALA A 642 -25.01 -13.79 18.30
CA ALA A 642 -24.87 -14.92 17.39
C ALA A 642 -24.92 -14.48 15.92
N LEU A 643 -25.86 -13.57 15.58
CA LEU A 643 -25.96 -13.00 14.24
C LEU A 643 -24.69 -12.24 13.84
N ALA A 644 -24.14 -11.40 14.73
CA ALA A 644 -22.87 -10.72 14.48
C ALA A 644 -21.73 -11.73 14.24
N CYS A 645 -21.63 -12.78 15.06
CA CYS A 645 -20.62 -13.82 14.89
C CYS A 645 -20.78 -14.57 13.57
N ILE A 646 -22.02 -14.84 13.15
CA ILE A 646 -22.32 -15.48 11.85
C ILE A 646 -21.88 -14.56 10.71
N LEU A 647 -22.26 -13.28 10.72
CA LEU A 647 -21.88 -12.33 9.67
C LEU A 647 -20.36 -12.15 9.56
N ILE A 648 -19.68 -12.03 10.70
CA ILE A 648 -18.22 -11.96 10.76
C ILE A 648 -17.64 -13.26 10.17
N ARG A 649 -18.09 -14.45 10.59
CA ARG A 649 -17.58 -15.72 10.05
C ARG A 649 -17.87 -15.91 8.57
N LEU A 650 -19.03 -15.46 8.07
CA LEU A 650 -19.37 -15.50 6.64
C LEU A 650 -18.38 -14.69 5.80
N SER A 651 -17.78 -13.64 6.37
CA SER A 651 -16.80 -12.83 5.65
C SER A 651 -15.45 -13.52 5.40
N VAL A 652 -15.18 -14.66 6.07
CA VAL A 652 -13.98 -15.49 5.81
C VAL A 652 -13.98 -16.06 4.38
N ASN A 653 -15.15 -16.22 3.76
CA ASN A 653 -15.27 -16.70 2.39
C ASN A 653 -14.62 -15.77 1.35
N TYR A 654 -14.36 -14.51 1.69
CA TYR A 654 -13.77 -13.51 0.81
C TYR A 654 -12.27 -13.29 1.07
N TRP A 655 -11.65 -14.14 1.89
CA TRP A 655 -10.23 -14.03 2.22
C TRP A 655 -9.35 -14.42 1.03
N LYS A 656 -8.30 -13.63 0.81
CA LYS A 656 -7.16 -14.02 -0.03
C LYS A 656 -6.02 -14.50 0.86
N CYS A 657 -5.41 -15.60 0.48
CA CYS A 657 -4.30 -16.20 1.23
C CYS A 657 -2.98 -15.54 0.88
N ARG A 658 -2.08 -15.43 1.85
CA ARG A 658 -0.67 -15.16 1.54
C ARG A 658 0.02 -16.39 0.95
N GLU A 659 1.15 -16.19 0.29
CA GLU A 659 2.01 -17.26 -0.23
C GLU A 659 2.36 -18.29 0.86
N GLU A 660 2.73 -17.83 2.07
CA GLU A 660 3.12 -18.70 3.18
C GLU A 660 1.99 -19.61 3.67
N GLN A 661 0.73 -19.30 3.31
CA GLN A 661 -0.46 -20.03 3.70
C GLN A 661 -0.95 -21.00 2.61
N GLN A 662 -0.38 -20.96 1.39
CA GLN A 662 -0.92 -21.66 0.22
C GLN A 662 -1.11 -23.17 0.44
N SER A 663 -0.24 -23.83 1.20
CA SER A 663 -0.28 -25.30 1.40
C SER A 663 -1.58 -25.82 2.03
N TRP A 664 -2.25 -25.04 2.88
CA TRP A 664 -3.52 -25.40 3.52
C TRP A 664 -4.66 -24.44 3.18
N CYS A 665 -4.34 -23.20 2.79
CA CYS A 665 -5.33 -22.19 2.42
C CYS A 665 -5.89 -22.42 1.00
N ALA A 666 -5.08 -22.90 0.05
CA ALA A 666 -5.54 -23.30 -1.28
C ALA A 666 -6.46 -24.53 -1.24
N ALA A 667 -6.29 -25.43 -0.27
CA ALA A 667 -7.18 -26.58 -0.07
C ALA A 667 -8.60 -26.16 0.37
N TYR A 668 -8.74 -25.05 1.08
CA TYR A 668 -10.04 -24.52 1.52
C TYR A 668 -10.76 -23.73 0.40
N LEU A 669 -10.02 -22.90 -0.35
CA LEU A 669 -10.53 -22.19 -1.54
C LEU A 669 -10.88 -23.16 -2.68
N SER A 670 -10.08 -24.19 -2.94
CA SER A 670 -10.39 -25.21 -3.96
C SER A 670 -11.56 -26.13 -3.59
N MET A 671 -11.91 -26.24 -2.29
CA MET A 671 -13.15 -26.90 -1.86
C MET A 671 -14.40 -26.03 -2.07
N GLY A 672 -14.25 -24.69 -2.05
CA GLY A 672 -15.33 -23.74 -2.40
C GLY A 672 -15.43 -23.41 -3.90
N MET A 673 -14.33 -23.53 -4.64
CA MET A 673 -14.22 -23.15 -6.06
C MET A 673 -13.88 -24.35 -6.95
N LYS A 674 -14.61 -25.47 -6.80
CA LYS A 674 -14.66 -26.45 -7.90
C LYS A 674 -15.45 -25.85 -9.07
N SER A 675 -14.66 -25.28 -9.98
CA SER A 675 -14.87 -25.08 -11.41
C SER A 675 -16.18 -25.65 -11.98
N GLY A 676 -17.05 -24.73 -12.40
CA GLY A 676 -18.19 -24.96 -13.27
C GLY A 676 -18.94 -23.63 -13.44
N SER A 677 -19.09 -23.14 -14.68
CA SER A 677 -19.64 -21.81 -15.08
C SER A 677 -21.01 -21.40 -14.50
N ARG A 678 -21.65 -22.24 -13.66
CA ARG A 678 -22.89 -21.96 -12.94
C ARG A 678 -22.69 -21.30 -11.57
N THR A 679 -21.60 -21.57 -10.85
CA THR A 679 -21.36 -20.98 -9.51
C THR A 679 -20.99 -19.51 -9.60
N GLU A 680 -20.13 -19.12 -10.55
CA GLU A 680 -19.74 -17.71 -10.76
C GLU A 680 -20.96 -16.79 -10.96
N ARG A 681 -21.92 -17.20 -11.81
CA ARG A 681 -23.16 -16.42 -12.07
C ARG A 681 -24.05 -16.25 -10.84
N ALA A 682 -24.03 -17.21 -9.92
CA ALA A 682 -24.81 -17.14 -8.69
C ALA A 682 -24.21 -16.13 -7.69
N ASP A 683 -22.88 -16.05 -7.62
CA ASP A 683 -22.17 -15.13 -6.73
C ASP A 683 -22.36 -13.66 -7.16
N TYR A 684 -22.32 -13.37 -8.47
CA TYR A 684 -22.67 -12.04 -9.00
C TYR A 684 -24.07 -11.58 -8.57
N LEU A 685 -25.05 -12.47 -8.73
CA LEU A 685 -26.44 -12.17 -8.40
C LEU A 685 -26.62 -12.00 -6.89
N LEU A 686 -25.93 -12.81 -6.09
CA LEU A 686 -25.93 -12.69 -4.63
C LEU A 686 -25.33 -11.35 -4.17
N THR A 687 -24.20 -10.92 -4.73
CA THR A 687 -23.59 -9.62 -4.41
C THR A 687 -24.56 -8.47 -4.73
N LEU A 688 -25.15 -8.46 -5.93
CA LEU A 688 -26.10 -7.42 -6.34
C LEU A 688 -27.34 -7.36 -5.44
N VAL A 689 -27.93 -8.52 -5.10
CA VAL A 689 -29.07 -8.61 -4.19
C VAL A 689 -28.68 -8.08 -2.80
N THR A 690 -27.50 -8.45 -2.30
CA THR A 690 -27.01 -8.02 -0.98
C THR A 690 -26.84 -6.51 -0.90
N VAL A 691 -26.25 -5.89 -1.92
CA VAL A 691 -26.09 -4.44 -2.01
C VAL A 691 -27.44 -3.73 -2.16
N ALA A 692 -28.38 -4.29 -2.96
CA ALA A 692 -29.72 -3.72 -3.11
C ALA A 692 -30.54 -3.76 -1.81
N VAL A 693 -30.46 -4.88 -1.08
CA VAL A 693 -31.08 -5.02 0.26
C VAL A 693 -30.48 -4.02 1.23
N PHE A 694 -29.15 -3.85 1.22
CA PHE A 694 -28.45 -2.87 2.05
C PHE A 694 -28.95 -1.43 1.83
N VAL A 695 -29.02 -0.97 0.56
CA VAL A 695 -29.52 0.38 0.23
C VAL A 695 -31.00 0.53 0.59
N THR A 696 -31.81 -0.49 0.35
CA THR A 696 -33.24 -0.46 0.66
C THR A 696 -33.50 -0.42 2.16
N ALA A 697 -32.76 -1.21 2.94
CA ALA A 697 -32.88 -1.26 4.40
C ALA A 697 -32.50 0.10 5.04
N THR A 698 -31.39 0.70 4.62
CA THR A 698 -30.92 2.00 5.14
C THR A 698 -31.87 3.14 4.75
N ARG A 699 -32.41 3.12 3.52
CA ARG A 699 -33.44 4.08 3.08
C ARG A 699 -34.74 3.94 3.88
N ASN A 700 -35.22 2.72 4.08
CA ASN A 700 -36.44 2.48 4.85
C ASN A 700 -36.25 2.89 6.32
N TRP A 701 -35.07 2.65 6.88
CA TRP A 701 -34.72 3.09 8.22
C TRP A 701 -34.80 4.62 8.37
N LEU A 702 -34.08 5.38 7.55
CA LEU A 702 -34.12 6.85 7.61
C LEU A 702 -35.52 7.43 7.32
N ARG A 703 -36.30 6.77 6.45
CA ARG A 703 -37.68 7.17 6.18
C ARG A 703 -38.57 6.97 7.41
N SER A 704 -38.44 5.85 8.12
CA SER A 704 -39.20 5.57 9.34
C SER A 704 -38.87 6.54 10.48
N CYS A 705 -37.63 7.03 10.54
CA CYS A 705 -37.23 8.07 11.49
C CYS A 705 -37.65 9.50 11.08
N GLY A 706 -38.30 9.67 9.92
CA GLY A 706 -38.71 10.97 9.40
C GLY A 706 -37.57 11.82 8.80
N ASN A 707 -36.37 11.25 8.62
CA ASN A 707 -35.20 11.95 8.08
C ASN A 707 -35.23 12.16 6.56
N LEU A 708 -36.02 11.36 5.84
CA LEU A 708 -36.19 11.47 4.37
C LEU A 708 -37.51 12.13 3.96
N VAL A 709 -38.04 13.00 4.82
CA VAL A 709 -39.22 13.83 4.55
C VAL A 709 -38.75 15.20 4.03
N GLY A 710 -39.49 15.78 3.08
CA GLY A 710 -39.19 17.11 2.52
C GLY A 710 -38.43 17.10 1.18
N PHE A 711 -38.01 18.29 0.75
CA PHE A 711 -37.42 18.57 -0.56
C PHE A 711 -36.00 19.16 -0.50
N SER A 712 -35.27 18.96 0.60
CA SER A 712 -33.89 19.43 0.67
C SER A 712 -33.00 18.64 -0.30
N PRO A 713 -31.93 19.25 -0.87
CA PRO A 713 -31.02 18.56 -1.79
C PRO A 713 -30.42 17.28 -1.19
N SER A 714 -30.07 17.28 0.10
CA SER A 714 -29.53 16.10 0.79
C SER A 714 -30.53 14.96 0.90
N VAL A 715 -31.80 15.27 1.18
CA VAL A 715 -32.89 14.27 1.20
C VAL A 715 -33.16 13.74 -0.19
N PHE A 716 -33.22 14.61 -1.21
CA PHE A 716 -33.46 14.19 -2.59
C PHE A 716 -32.35 13.29 -3.12
N LEU A 717 -31.09 13.71 -2.97
CA LEU A 717 -29.93 12.92 -3.40
C LEU A 717 -29.90 11.57 -2.69
N PHE A 718 -30.02 11.54 -1.36
CA PHE A 718 -29.97 10.27 -0.63
C PHE A 718 -31.14 9.32 -0.98
N ARG A 719 -32.31 9.87 -1.32
CA ARG A 719 -33.48 9.05 -1.65
C ARG A 719 -33.32 8.25 -2.96
N TYR A 720 -32.56 8.77 -3.92
CA TYR A 720 -32.48 8.20 -5.27
C TYR A 720 -31.05 7.81 -5.69
N ALA A 721 -30.03 8.61 -5.35
CA ALA A 721 -28.65 8.38 -5.79
C ALA A 721 -28.10 7.00 -5.39
N PRO A 722 -28.25 6.52 -4.13
CA PRO A 722 -27.77 5.19 -3.76
C PRO A 722 -28.35 4.07 -4.64
N THR A 723 -29.63 4.14 -5.01
CA THR A 723 -30.25 3.14 -5.90
C THR A 723 -29.68 3.20 -7.31
N VAL A 724 -29.47 4.41 -7.84
CA VAL A 724 -28.84 4.59 -9.17
C VAL A 724 -27.41 4.07 -9.16
N MET A 725 -26.66 4.28 -8.08
CA MET A 725 -25.30 3.77 -7.92
C MET A 725 -25.25 2.24 -7.96
N VAL A 726 -26.18 1.53 -7.30
CA VAL A 726 -26.24 0.06 -7.37
C VAL A 726 -26.45 -0.43 -8.81
N VAL A 727 -27.36 0.21 -9.55
CA VAL A 727 -27.62 -0.14 -10.95
C VAL A 727 -26.40 0.16 -11.83
N ALA A 728 -25.74 1.30 -11.62
CA ALA A 728 -24.54 1.67 -12.37
C ALA A 728 -23.37 0.71 -12.07
N THR A 729 -23.11 0.37 -10.81
CA THR A 729 -22.10 -0.61 -10.42
C THR A 729 -22.39 -1.99 -11.01
N GLY A 730 -23.65 -2.46 -10.93
CA GLY A 730 -24.05 -3.73 -11.55
C GLY A 730 -23.85 -3.74 -13.06
N GLY A 731 -24.25 -2.65 -13.73
CA GLY A 731 -24.02 -2.48 -15.17
C GLY A 731 -22.54 -2.46 -15.53
N PHE A 732 -21.70 -1.79 -14.72
CA PHE A 732 -20.25 -1.75 -14.90
C PHE A 732 -19.65 -3.16 -14.85
N TRP A 733 -19.98 -3.95 -13.82
CA TRP A 733 -19.49 -5.33 -13.68
C TRP A 733 -19.95 -6.23 -14.82
N VAL A 734 -21.22 -6.14 -15.21
CA VAL A 734 -21.77 -6.95 -16.32
C VAL A 734 -21.05 -6.62 -17.63
N LEU A 735 -20.82 -5.34 -17.94
CA LEU A 735 -20.10 -4.93 -19.15
C LEU A 735 -18.64 -5.38 -19.13
N HIS A 736 -18.01 -5.41 -17.95
CA HIS A 736 -16.63 -5.84 -17.79
C HIS A 736 -16.46 -7.37 -17.89
N ALA A 737 -17.51 -8.14 -17.60
CA ALA A 737 -17.53 -9.59 -17.71
C ALA A 737 -17.78 -10.10 -19.15
N LEU A 738 -18.13 -9.23 -20.11
CA LEU A 738 -18.41 -9.63 -21.49
C LEU A 738 -17.11 -9.94 -22.28
N PRO A 739 -17.10 -10.93 -23.20
CA PRO A 739 -15.97 -11.19 -24.08
C PRO A 739 -15.58 -9.98 -24.94
N LYS A 740 -14.28 -9.78 -25.21
CA LYS A 740 -13.73 -8.62 -25.96
C LYS A 740 -14.43 -8.42 -27.33
N ASP A 741 -14.70 -9.49 -28.07
CA ASP A 741 -15.36 -9.41 -29.38
C ASP A 741 -16.79 -8.87 -29.30
N THR A 742 -17.54 -9.27 -28.27
CA THR A 742 -18.90 -8.79 -28.01
C THR A 742 -18.87 -7.35 -27.51
N LYS A 743 -17.90 -7.01 -26.64
CA LYS A 743 -17.70 -5.66 -26.11
C LYS A 743 -17.47 -4.65 -27.24
N ASN A 744 -16.53 -4.93 -28.15
CA ASN A 744 -16.18 -4.06 -29.27
C ASN A 744 -17.31 -3.90 -30.31
N ARG A 745 -18.21 -4.89 -30.43
CA ARG A 745 -19.39 -4.80 -31.31
C ARG A 745 -20.52 -3.97 -30.71
N LEU A 746 -20.72 -4.04 -29.39
CA LEU A 746 -21.82 -3.36 -28.70
C LEU A 746 -21.48 -1.92 -28.31
N MET A 747 -20.23 -1.67 -27.89
CA MET A 747 -19.82 -0.39 -27.31
C MET A 747 -18.35 -0.10 -27.62
N ILE A 748 -17.98 1.17 -27.61
CA ILE A 748 -16.58 1.59 -27.69
C ILE A 748 -16.03 1.63 -26.25
N GLY A 749 -14.78 1.19 -25.99
CA GLY A 749 -14.23 0.97 -24.63
C GLY A 749 -14.45 2.10 -23.60
N TRP A 750 -14.33 3.37 -23.97
CA TRP A 750 -14.63 4.54 -23.14
C TRP A 750 -16.07 4.58 -22.56
N GLN A 751 -17.04 3.96 -23.23
CA GLN A 751 -18.44 3.94 -22.78
C GLN A 751 -18.64 3.01 -21.58
N THR A 752 -17.79 2.01 -21.35
CA THR A 752 -17.93 1.10 -20.20
C THR A 752 -17.53 1.76 -18.89
N ASP A 753 -16.56 2.67 -18.91
CA ASP A 753 -16.07 3.37 -17.71
C ASP A 753 -17.03 4.47 -17.23
N TYR A 754 -17.96 4.92 -18.08
CA TYR A 754 -18.91 5.96 -17.75
C TYR A 754 -19.80 5.57 -16.56
N LEU A 755 -20.17 4.29 -16.44
CA LEU A 755 -20.99 3.81 -15.33
C LEU A 755 -20.27 3.95 -13.97
N ALA A 756 -18.98 3.63 -13.90
CA ALA A 756 -18.18 3.86 -12.69
C ALA A 756 -18.03 5.37 -12.39
N ARG A 757 -17.88 6.21 -13.42
CA ARG A 757 -17.84 7.68 -13.25
C ARG A 757 -19.14 8.26 -12.70
N VAL A 758 -20.29 7.71 -13.10
CA VAL A 758 -21.60 8.09 -12.52
C VAL A 758 -21.63 7.81 -11.02
N VAL A 759 -21.11 6.66 -10.58
CA VAL A 759 -21.00 6.33 -9.15
C VAL A 759 -20.13 7.37 -8.44
N TYR A 760 -18.96 7.72 -8.96
CA TYR A 760 -18.09 8.74 -8.38
C TYR A 760 -18.78 10.12 -8.26
N ILE A 761 -19.50 10.55 -9.30
CA ILE A 761 -20.26 11.81 -9.27
C ILE A 761 -21.31 11.79 -8.15
N PHE A 762 -22.04 10.69 -7.97
CA PHE A 762 -23.03 10.58 -6.91
C PHE A 762 -22.42 10.49 -5.51
N VAL A 763 -21.28 9.80 -5.33
CA VAL A 763 -20.54 9.80 -4.06
C VAL A 763 -20.10 11.22 -3.70
N ILE A 764 -19.41 11.90 -4.63
CA ILE A 764 -18.88 13.25 -4.38
C ILE A 764 -20.01 14.24 -4.11
N SER A 765 -21.05 14.26 -4.94
CA SER A 765 -22.21 15.14 -4.74
C SER A 765 -22.98 14.82 -3.45
N GLY A 766 -23.11 13.53 -3.09
CA GLY A 766 -23.70 13.09 -1.83
C GLY A 766 -22.94 13.58 -0.61
N ILE A 767 -21.62 13.38 -0.59
CA ILE A 767 -20.75 13.84 0.50
C ILE A 767 -20.74 15.37 0.60
N ILE A 768 -20.61 16.09 -0.52
CA ILE A 768 -20.70 17.56 -0.54
C ILE A 768 -22.06 18.03 0.00
N SER A 769 -23.15 17.38 -0.41
CA SER A 769 -24.48 17.74 0.08
C SER A 769 -24.63 17.53 1.59
N ILE A 770 -24.01 16.50 2.17
CA ILE A 770 -24.00 16.26 3.62
C ILE A 770 -23.18 17.36 4.33
N ILE A 771 -22.01 17.71 3.78
CA ILE A 771 -21.17 18.79 4.35
C ILE A 771 -21.91 20.13 4.33
N LEU A 772 -22.69 20.43 3.28
CA LEU A 772 -23.42 21.70 3.19
C LEU A 772 -24.71 21.74 4.03
N LYS A 773 -25.48 20.64 4.04
CA LYS A 773 -26.80 20.52 4.72
C LYS A 773 -26.95 19.16 5.42
N PRO A 774 -26.35 18.99 6.62
CA PRO A 774 -26.24 17.68 7.27
C PRO A 774 -27.50 17.22 8.03
N LEU A 775 -28.48 18.10 8.29
CA LEU A 775 -29.45 17.84 9.37
C LEU A 775 -30.57 16.84 9.03
N PHE A 776 -30.82 16.48 7.76
CA PHE A 776 -31.91 15.56 7.38
C PHE A 776 -33.20 15.75 8.20
N VAL A 777 -33.63 17.01 8.38
CA VAL A 777 -34.85 17.39 9.11
C VAL A 777 -35.82 18.12 8.19
N TYR A 778 -37.11 18.02 8.50
CA TYR A 778 -38.17 18.74 7.81
C TYR A 778 -39.09 19.44 8.82
N ILE A 779 -39.27 20.75 8.65
CA ILE A 779 -40.18 21.55 9.46
C ILE A 779 -41.53 21.56 8.77
N ILE A 780 -42.58 21.12 9.46
CA ILE A 780 -43.95 21.19 8.93
C ILE A 780 -44.42 22.65 9.05
N PRO A 781 -44.83 23.30 7.94
CA PRO A 781 -45.34 24.68 8.00
C PRO A 781 -46.66 24.76 8.77
N ASP A 782 -46.87 25.85 9.51
CA ASP A 782 -48.08 26.09 10.29
C ASP A 782 -49.32 26.30 9.42
N LYS A 783 -50.49 25.92 9.93
CA LYS A 783 -51.79 26.03 9.24
C LYS A 783 -52.13 27.46 8.75
N LYS A 784 -51.51 28.51 9.29
CA LYS A 784 -51.77 29.91 8.92
C LYS A 784 -51.12 30.35 7.60
N ASP A 785 -50.17 29.59 7.06
CA ASP A 785 -49.44 29.94 5.82
C ASP A 785 -50.01 29.28 4.55
N ILE A 786 -51.16 28.60 4.63
CA ILE A 786 -51.83 28.05 3.45
C ILE A 786 -52.88 29.06 2.96
N ASN A 787 -52.44 30.01 2.12
CA ASN A 787 -53.36 30.80 1.30
C ASN A 787 -54.00 29.88 0.26
N VAL A 788 -55.16 29.32 0.59
CA VAL A 788 -56.00 28.60 -0.37
C VAL A 788 -56.67 29.63 -1.29
N PRO A 789 -56.40 29.63 -2.62
CA PRO A 789 -57.20 30.40 -3.55
C PRO A 789 -58.61 29.82 -3.58
N SER A 790 -59.60 30.67 -3.41
CA SER A 790 -61.01 30.35 -3.53
C SER A 790 -61.36 29.89 -4.96
N SER A 791 -61.37 28.58 -5.21
CA SER A 791 -62.27 28.02 -6.23
C SER A 791 -62.57 26.54 -5.95
N LYS A 792 -63.81 26.17 -6.25
CA LYS A 792 -64.52 24.96 -5.88
C LYS A 792 -63.92 23.72 -6.56
N ASP A 793 -63.41 22.76 -5.77
CA ASP A 793 -63.84 21.35 -5.77
C ASP A 793 -63.02 20.51 -4.75
N ASN A 794 -63.68 19.48 -4.21
CA ASN A 794 -63.47 18.92 -2.87
C ASN A 794 -62.17 18.11 -2.64
N VAL A 795 -61.22 18.67 -1.89
CA VAL A 795 -60.05 17.94 -1.29
C VAL A 795 -60.27 17.64 0.21
N ILE A 796 -61.32 18.22 0.80
CA ILE A 796 -61.53 18.32 2.25
C ILE A 796 -61.92 16.99 2.93
N PRO A 797 -62.78 16.11 2.39
CA PRO A 797 -63.20 14.89 3.11
C PRO A 797 -62.11 13.80 3.21
N GLN A 798 -61.20 13.72 2.24
CA GLN A 798 -60.12 12.71 2.24
C GLN A 798 -58.94 13.12 3.14
N LEU A 799 -58.59 14.41 3.13
CA LEU A 799 -57.64 14.99 4.08
C LEU A 799 -58.19 14.90 5.52
N PHE A 800 -59.50 15.08 5.70
CA PHE A 800 -60.19 14.92 6.97
C PHE A 800 -60.11 13.50 7.52
N ASN A 801 -60.23 12.46 6.69
CA ASN A 801 -60.14 11.07 7.16
C ASN A 801 -58.71 10.58 7.43
N GLN A 802 -57.70 11.06 6.70
CA GLN A 802 -56.30 10.75 7.02
C GLN A 802 -55.79 11.49 8.27
N ILE A 803 -56.23 12.73 8.48
CA ILE A 803 -55.92 13.50 9.69
C ILE A 803 -56.70 12.94 10.90
N LYS A 804 -57.95 12.49 10.74
CA LYS A 804 -58.74 11.86 11.80
C LYS A 804 -58.14 10.53 12.28
N GLY A 805 -57.41 9.81 11.43
CA GLY A 805 -56.64 8.63 11.82
C GLY A 805 -55.41 8.95 12.71
N LEU A 806 -54.83 10.14 12.56
CA LEU A 806 -53.70 10.62 13.37
C LEU A 806 -54.14 11.24 14.71
N PHE A 807 -55.43 11.56 14.88
CA PHE A 807 -55.98 12.26 16.05
C PHE A 807 -56.64 11.34 17.10
N ASN A 808 -56.79 10.03 16.86
CA ASN A 808 -57.63 9.17 17.71
C ASN A 808 -56.92 8.44 18.88
N GLU A 809 -55.61 8.63 19.11
CA GLU A 809 -54.99 8.26 20.39
C GLU A 809 -54.91 9.49 21.32
N LYS A 810 -55.96 9.64 22.14
CA LYS A 810 -56.11 10.45 23.36
C LYS A 810 -54.91 11.37 23.72
N HIS A 811 -54.96 12.61 23.23
CA HIS A 811 -54.12 13.68 23.75
C HIS A 811 -54.80 14.40 24.92
N ASN A 812 -54.15 14.34 26.09
CA ASN A 812 -54.46 15.13 27.28
C ASN A 812 -54.37 16.64 26.98
N GLU A 813 -55.28 17.40 27.61
CA GLU A 813 -55.63 18.81 27.38
C GLU A 813 -54.56 19.89 27.69
N ASN A 814 -53.25 19.62 27.62
CA ASN A 814 -52.21 20.58 28.09
C ASN A 814 -51.14 21.02 27.07
N ASN A 815 -51.35 20.90 25.75
CA ASN A 815 -50.34 21.33 24.77
C ASN A 815 -50.68 22.67 24.10
N ASP A 816 -49.77 23.63 24.29
CA ASP A 816 -49.70 24.97 23.71
C ASP A 816 -49.70 24.92 22.16
N PRO A 817 -50.61 25.62 21.45
CA PRO A 817 -50.77 25.52 19.99
C PRO A 817 -49.62 26.09 19.13
N ASN A 818 -48.51 26.55 19.73
CA ASN A 818 -47.41 27.26 19.06
C ASN A 818 -46.08 26.46 18.92
N VAL A 819 -46.08 25.12 19.06
CA VAL A 819 -44.84 24.32 18.92
C VAL A 819 -44.74 23.68 17.52
N PRO A 820 -43.77 24.08 16.67
CA PRO A 820 -43.62 23.53 15.32
C PRO A 820 -43.15 22.06 15.34
N ILE A 821 -43.78 21.21 14.52
CA ILE A 821 -43.40 19.79 14.38
C ILE A 821 -42.20 19.66 13.44
N VAL A 822 -41.10 19.10 13.94
CA VAL A 822 -39.86 18.86 13.15
C VAL A 822 -39.61 17.37 12.99
N CYS A 823 -39.81 16.85 11.78
CA CYS A 823 -39.52 15.46 11.45
C CYS A 823 -38.01 15.19 11.40
N GLY A 824 -37.57 14.03 11.88
CA GLY A 824 -36.16 13.61 11.87
C GLY A 824 -35.29 14.19 12.99
N LEU A 825 -35.82 15.08 13.82
CA LEU A 825 -35.07 15.78 14.86
C LEU A 825 -34.49 14.83 15.93
N ALA A 826 -35.20 13.75 16.26
CA ALA A 826 -34.79 12.81 17.29
C ALA A 826 -33.57 11.94 16.91
N THR A 827 -33.22 11.89 15.62
CA THR A 827 -32.11 11.10 15.04
C THR A 827 -31.16 11.97 14.18
N VAL A 828 -31.09 13.27 14.49
CA VAL A 828 -30.43 14.30 13.67
C VAL A 828 -28.92 14.08 13.45
N TYR A 829 -28.21 13.54 14.43
CA TYR A 829 -26.79 13.21 14.32
C TYR A 829 -26.57 11.88 13.62
N SER A 830 -27.28 10.82 14.03
CA SER A 830 -27.09 9.48 13.44
C SER A 830 -27.45 9.43 11.95
N ALA A 831 -28.46 10.18 11.52
CA ALA A 831 -28.88 10.24 10.13
C ALA A 831 -27.75 10.72 9.20
N ALA A 832 -27.00 11.75 9.61
CA ALA A 832 -25.89 12.28 8.82
C ALA A 832 -24.74 11.28 8.67
N PHE A 833 -24.36 10.60 9.76
CA PHE A 833 -23.30 9.59 9.73
C PHE A 833 -23.68 8.35 8.94
N VAL A 834 -24.94 7.89 9.05
CA VAL A 834 -25.42 6.76 8.25
C VAL A 834 -25.52 7.13 6.78
N ALA A 835 -25.95 8.36 6.45
CA ALA A 835 -25.96 8.79 5.06
C ALA A 835 -24.54 8.82 4.46
N ALA A 836 -23.56 9.34 5.22
CA ALA A 836 -22.16 9.37 4.81
C ALA A 836 -21.57 7.95 4.65
N SER A 837 -21.85 7.06 5.60
CA SER A 837 -21.34 5.69 5.57
C SER A 837 -21.92 4.88 4.41
N VAL A 838 -23.18 5.12 4.00
CA VAL A 838 -23.75 4.48 2.79
C VAL A 838 -23.00 4.89 1.53
N TYR A 839 -22.69 6.17 1.35
CA TYR A 839 -21.90 6.62 0.18
C TYR A 839 -20.49 6.03 0.19
N ILE A 840 -19.83 5.98 1.35
CA ILE A 840 -18.50 5.38 1.51
C ILE A 840 -18.56 3.87 1.20
N THR A 841 -19.52 3.14 1.77
CA THR A 841 -19.69 1.69 1.51
C THR A 841 -19.97 1.41 0.05
N LEU A 842 -20.77 2.22 -0.65
CA LEU A 842 -21.02 2.02 -2.08
C LEU A 842 -19.79 2.33 -2.94
N LEU A 843 -18.94 3.28 -2.53
CA LEU A 843 -17.63 3.49 -3.15
C LEU A 843 -16.73 2.25 -2.97
N LEU A 844 -16.68 1.69 -1.75
CA LEU A 844 -15.93 0.46 -1.47
C LEU A 844 -16.46 -0.73 -2.27
N VAL A 845 -17.79 -0.88 -2.39
CA VAL A 845 -18.42 -1.91 -3.21
C VAL A 845 -17.95 -1.81 -4.66
N LEU A 846 -17.93 -0.62 -5.25
CA LEU A 846 -17.42 -0.44 -6.62
C LEU A 846 -15.95 -0.84 -6.73
N LEU A 847 -15.11 -0.42 -5.80
CA LEU A 847 -13.66 -0.63 -5.86
C LEU A 847 -13.21 -2.05 -5.53
N LEU A 848 -13.93 -2.79 -4.67
CA LEU A 848 -13.59 -4.17 -4.29
C LEU A 848 -13.93 -5.20 -5.37
N GLY A 849 -14.71 -4.81 -6.37
CA GLY A 849 -15.17 -5.70 -7.43
C GLY A 849 -16.29 -6.65 -6.98
N ASP A 850 -16.83 -7.37 -7.96
CA ASP A 850 -18.01 -8.23 -7.89
C ASP A 850 -17.91 -9.38 -6.88
N ILE A 851 -16.73 -9.99 -6.73
CA ILE A 851 -16.52 -11.14 -5.85
C ILE A 851 -16.44 -10.70 -4.39
N ILE A 852 -15.67 -9.64 -4.10
CA ILE A 852 -15.28 -9.27 -2.73
C ILE A 852 -16.22 -8.20 -2.14
N ALA A 853 -16.95 -7.44 -2.96
CA ALA A 853 -17.80 -6.33 -2.51
C ALA A 853 -18.80 -6.68 -1.39
N THR A 854 -19.29 -7.91 -1.33
CA THR A 854 -20.20 -8.36 -0.27
C THR A 854 -19.58 -8.22 1.13
N SER A 855 -18.24 -8.35 1.25
CA SER A 855 -17.52 -8.14 2.51
C SER A 855 -17.72 -6.74 3.11
N ALA A 856 -17.79 -5.69 2.28
CA ALA A 856 -18.03 -4.31 2.73
C ALA A 856 -19.44 -4.13 3.30
N VAL A 857 -20.43 -4.82 2.73
CA VAL A 857 -21.81 -4.83 3.25
C VAL A 857 -21.89 -5.63 4.55
N LEU A 858 -21.18 -6.76 4.64
CA LEU A 858 -21.07 -7.54 5.89
C LEU A 858 -20.43 -6.72 7.02
N LEU A 859 -19.38 -5.94 6.73
CA LEU A 859 -18.78 -4.99 7.68
C LEU A 859 -19.83 -4.01 8.21
N TYR A 860 -20.59 -3.39 7.30
CA TYR A 860 -21.61 -2.41 7.67
C TYR A 860 -22.66 -3.01 8.62
N PHE A 861 -23.19 -4.20 8.30
CA PHE A 861 -24.20 -4.86 9.13
C PHE A 861 -23.61 -5.36 10.45
N ALA A 862 -22.40 -5.92 10.46
CA ALA A 862 -21.71 -6.32 11.68
C ALA A 862 -21.49 -5.11 12.61
N ALA A 863 -20.98 -4.00 12.08
CA ALA A 863 -20.80 -2.76 12.82
C ALA A 863 -22.13 -2.24 13.39
N THR A 864 -23.20 -2.26 12.59
CA THR A 864 -24.55 -1.86 13.03
C THR A 864 -25.06 -2.72 14.19
N ILE A 865 -24.89 -4.04 14.12
CA ILE A 865 -25.30 -4.94 15.20
C ILE A 865 -24.48 -4.70 16.47
N ILE A 866 -23.17 -4.45 16.34
CA ILE A 866 -22.31 -4.11 17.48
C ILE A 866 -22.73 -2.78 18.11
N LEU A 867 -23.11 -1.78 17.32
CA LEU A 867 -23.70 -0.52 17.81
C LEU A 867 -24.99 -0.79 18.61
N VAL A 868 -25.87 -1.65 18.10
CA VAL A 868 -27.12 -2.03 18.79
C VAL A 868 -26.82 -2.73 20.12
N ILE A 869 -25.90 -3.71 20.13
CA ILE A 869 -25.52 -4.45 21.34
C ILE A 869 -24.94 -3.47 22.38
N THR A 870 -23.97 -2.64 21.97
CA THR A 870 -23.31 -1.69 22.89
C THR A 870 -24.28 -0.62 23.42
N ALA A 871 -25.23 -0.15 22.59
CA ALA A 871 -26.30 0.74 22.99
C ALA A 871 -27.22 0.13 24.05
N ILE A 872 -27.71 -1.10 23.82
CA ILE A 872 -28.55 -1.81 24.79
C ILE A 872 -27.79 -2.03 26.10
N CYS A 873 -26.54 -2.45 26.05
CA CYS A 873 -25.71 -2.64 27.26
C CYS A 873 -25.54 -1.34 28.07
N ARG A 874 -25.37 -0.19 27.41
CA ARG A 874 -25.25 1.10 28.09
C ARG A 874 -26.58 1.55 28.70
N LEU A 875 -27.69 1.37 27.99
CA LEU A 875 -29.04 1.67 28.50
C LEU A 875 -29.39 0.81 29.72
N GLU A 876 -29.03 -0.47 29.74
CA GLU A 876 -29.26 -1.36 30.88
C GLU A 876 -28.45 -0.97 32.13
N LYS A 877 -27.19 -0.51 31.95
CA LYS A 877 -26.30 -0.13 33.04
C LYS A 877 -26.56 1.28 33.59
N ALA A 878 -27.17 2.17 32.80
CA ALA A 878 -27.36 3.57 33.18
C ALA A 878 -28.40 3.74 34.31
N THR A 879 -27.98 4.39 35.40
CA THR A 879 -28.85 4.88 36.49
C THR A 879 -29.13 6.37 36.37
N LYS A 880 -28.21 7.12 35.74
CA LYS A 880 -28.26 8.56 35.48
C LYS A 880 -27.90 8.81 34.02
N LEU A 881 -28.38 9.93 33.47
CA LEU A 881 -28.13 10.35 32.09
C LEU A 881 -26.63 10.44 31.77
N VAL A 882 -25.80 10.95 32.69
CA VAL A 882 -24.35 11.11 32.51
C VAL A 882 -23.62 9.79 32.22
N HIS A 883 -24.10 8.66 32.74
CA HIS A 883 -23.48 7.35 32.48
C HIS A 883 -23.63 6.91 31.01
N LEU A 884 -24.59 7.48 30.27
CA LEU A 884 -24.74 7.23 28.84
C LEU A 884 -23.74 8.00 28.00
N PHE A 885 -23.02 8.99 28.54
CA PHE A 885 -21.99 9.74 27.80
C PHE A 885 -20.61 9.09 27.92
N ASP A 886 -20.46 8.00 28.68
CA ASP A 886 -19.21 7.24 28.75
C ASP A 886 -19.27 6.01 27.83
N VAL A 887 -18.22 5.83 27.04
CA VAL A 887 -18.07 4.69 26.11
C VAL A 887 -17.00 3.75 26.68
N SER A 888 -17.38 2.49 26.89
CA SER A 888 -16.47 1.51 27.49
C SER A 888 -15.26 1.23 26.60
N ASN A 889 -14.09 1.03 27.23
CA ASN A 889 -12.85 0.67 26.52
C ASN A 889 -13.00 -0.62 25.70
N SER A 890 -13.82 -1.57 26.18
CA SER A 890 -14.15 -2.80 25.43
C SER A 890 -14.89 -2.53 24.12
N SER A 891 -15.75 -1.51 24.07
CA SER A 891 -16.49 -1.15 22.86
C SER A 891 -15.57 -0.47 21.85
N VAL A 892 -14.68 0.42 22.31
CA VAL A 892 -13.66 1.06 21.46
C VAL A 892 -12.69 0.02 20.91
N LEU A 893 -12.30 -0.98 21.72
CA LEU A 893 -11.46 -2.09 21.26
C LEU A 893 -12.17 -2.97 20.24
N ALA A 894 -13.44 -3.30 20.45
CA ALA A 894 -14.23 -4.06 19.48
C ALA A 894 -14.34 -3.31 18.14
N TRP A 895 -14.50 -1.97 18.19
CA TRP A 895 -14.51 -1.10 17.01
C TRP A 895 -13.19 -1.14 16.25
N MET A 896 -12.06 -1.09 16.97
CA MET A 896 -10.72 -1.22 16.39
C MET A 896 -10.47 -2.63 15.81
N LEU A 897 -10.75 -3.69 16.56
CA LEU A 897 -10.57 -5.07 16.08
C LEU A 897 -11.44 -5.37 14.87
N LEU A 898 -12.62 -4.75 14.77
CA LEU A 898 -13.49 -4.86 13.60
C LEU A 898 -12.83 -4.22 12.36
N SER A 899 -12.19 -3.04 12.49
CA SER A 899 -11.47 -2.44 11.36
C SER A 899 -10.27 -3.28 10.92
N LEU A 900 -9.49 -3.81 11.88
CA LEU A 900 -8.35 -4.69 11.62
C LEU A 900 -8.77 -6.01 10.95
N TYR A 901 -9.79 -6.67 11.47
CA TYR A 901 -10.28 -7.94 10.92
C TYR A 901 -10.81 -7.75 9.50
N PHE A 902 -11.59 -6.69 9.24
CA PHE A 902 -12.17 -6.47 7.92
C PHE A 902 -11.20 -5.98 6.86
N PHE A 903 -9.98 -5.57 7.23
CA PHE A 903 -8.88 -5.44 6.25
C PHE A 903 -8.59 -6.77 5.57
N TYR A 904 -8.48 -7.85 6.35
CA TYR A 904 -8.31 -9.21 5.82
C TYR A 904 -9.60 -9.74 5.19
N ALA A 905 -10.75 -9.44 5.79
CA ALA A 905 -12.04 -9.91 5.27
C ALA A 905 -12.49 -9.27 3.96
N SER A 906 -11.90 -8.15 3.57
CA SER A 906 -12.03 -7.57 2.24
C SER A 906 -10.91 -7.99 1.28
N GLY A 907 -10.22 -9.09 1.57
CA GLY A 907 -9.26 -9.71 0.64
C GLY A 907 -7.88 -9.07 0.60
N HIS A 908 -7.51 -8.20 1.55
CA HIS A 908 -6.18 -7.60 1.63
C HIS A 908 -5.25 -8.37 2.56
N GLN A 909 -3.95 -8.25 2.29
CA GLN A 909 -2.88 -8.80 3.11
C GLN A 909 -1.79 -7.75 3.29
N ALA A 910 -1.06 -7.81 4.40
CA ALA A 910 0.09 -6.94 4.65
C ALA A 910 1.34 -7.46 3.90
N ALA A 911 1.26 -7.46 2.57
CA ALA A 911 2.32 -7.85 1.64
C ALA A 911 2.18 -7.04 0.34
N PHE A 912 3.30 -6.65 -0.29
CA PHE A 912 3.28 -5.77 -1.47
C PHE A 912 2.66 -6.43 -2.70
N SER A 913 2.90 -7.73 -2.88
CA SER A 913 2.29 -8.53 -3.95
C SER A 913 0.77 -8.65 -3.83
N ASN A 914 0.17 -8.35 -2.67
CA ASN A 914 -1.28 -8.42 -2.47
C ASN A 914 -1.99 -7.06 -2.59
N ILE A 915 -1.31 -5.99 -3.04
CA ILE A 915 -1.94 -4.70 -3.29
C ILE A 915 -2.86 -4.82 -4.51
N ALA A 916 -4.13 -4.46 -4.35
CA ALA A 916 -5.13 -4.54 -5.41
C ALA A 916 -5.03 -3.35 -6.39
N TRP A 917 -4.03 -3.40 -7.29
CA TRP A 917 -3.79 -2.35 -8.28
C TRP A 917 -4.96 -2.12 -9.23
N GLU A 918 -5.80 -3.14 -9.46
CA GLU A 918 -7.01 -3.03 -10.28
C GLU A 918 -7.90 -1.84 -9.86
N ALA A 919 -7.91 -1.47 -8.57
CA ALA A 919 -8.68 -0.34 -8.04
C ALA A 919 -8.28 1.01 -8.66
N ALA A 920 -7.03 1.17 -9.12
CA ALA A 920 -6.57 2.38 -9.81
C ALA A 920 -7.26 2.62 -11.16
N PHE A 921 -7.73 1.54 -11.80
CA PHE A 921 -8.25 1.56 -13.17
C PHE A 921 -9.77 1.66 -13.25
N VAL A 922 -10.47 1.48 -12.13
CA VAL A 922 -11.93 1.50 -12.07
C VAL A 922 -12.46 2.88 -12.49
N GLY A 923 -13.14 2.96 -13.64
CA GLY A 923 -13.73 4.20 -14.16
C GLY A 923 -12.73 5.23 -14.71
N THR A 924 -11.44 4.91 -14.73
CA THR A 924 -10.37 5.81 -15.15
C THR A 924 -9.83 5.49 -16.55
N GLY A 925 -9.94 4.23 -17.00
CA GLY A 925 -9.51 3.80 -18.33
C GLY A 925 -8.00 3.83 -18.55
N GLY A 926 -7.20 3.99 -17.48
CA GLY A 926 -5.73 3.99 -17.52
C GLY A 926 -5.07 5.25 -18.10
N THR A 927 -5.84 6.27 -18.50
CA THR A 927 -5.31 7.47 -19.17
C THR A 927 -5.22 8.68 -18.23
N PHE A 928 -4.30 8.67 -17.26
CA PHE A 928 -4.00 9.85 -16.46
C PHE A 928 -2.54 10.25 -16.57
N THR A 929 -2.29 11.55 -16.67
CA THR A 929 -0.94 12.14 -16.58
C THR A 929 -0.44 12.27 -15.14
N ASN A 930 -1.30 12.06 -14.13
CA ASN A 930 -0.97 12.19 -12.71
C ASN A 930 -1.50 11.01 -11.89
N ASN A 931 -0.63 10.46 -11.03
CA ASN A 931 -0.88 9.26 -10.23
C ASN A 931 -1.68 9.49 -8.94
N PHE A 932 -2.04 10.74 -8.61
CA PHE A 932 -2.75 11.05 -7.37
C PHE A 932 -4.14 10.37 -7.26
N ILE A 933 -4.93 10.37 -8.34
CA ILE A 933 -6.25 9.75 -8.37
C ILE A 933 -6.12 8.21 -8.26
N PRO A 934 -5.34 7.53 -9.13
CA PRO A 934 -5.02 6.10 -8.98
C PRO A 934 -4.61 5.70 -7.56
N ALA A 935 -3.64 6.42 -6.97
CA ALA A 935 -3.14 6.13 -5.63
C ALA A 935 -4.24 6.29 -4.55
N SER A 936 -5.08 7.32 -4.68
CA SER A 936 -6.20 7.53 -3.75
C SER A 936 -7.21 6.38 -3.82
N LEU A 937 -7.52 5.86 -5.02
CA LEU A 937 -8.44 4.74 -5.18
C LEU A 937 -7.87 3.45 -4.58
N VAL A 938 -6.58 3.18 -4.76
CA VAL A 938 -5.90 2.02 -4.15
C VAL A 938 -5.89 2.13 -2.62
N ILE A 939 -5.64 3.32 -2.05
CA ILE A 939 -5.69 3.54 -0.60
C ILE A 939 -7.11 3.34 -0.07
N ILE A 940 -8.13 3.86 -0.75
CA ILE A 940 -9.53 3.71 -0.34
C ILE A 940 -9.95 2.24 -0.40
N ASN A 941 -9.56 1.52 -1.45
CA ASN A 941 -9.80 0.09 -1.57
C ASN A 941 -9.13 -0.68 -0.40
N THR A 942 -7.82 -0.51 -0.23
CA THR A 942 -7.00 -1.26 0.73
C THR A 942 -7.38 -0.99 2.19
N PHE A 943 -7.65 0.27 2.54
CA PHE A 943 -7.93 0.69 3.92
C PHE A 943 -9.40 1.07 4.15
N GLY A 944 -10.30 0.56 3.30
CA GLY A 944 -11.73 0.89 3.35
C GLY A 944 -12.38 0.62 4.70
N SER A 945 -11.99 -0.47 5.38
CA SER A 945 -12.45 -0.78 6.73
C SER A 945 -12.04 0.27 7.76
N TYR A 946 -10.79 0.76 7.71
CA TYR A 946 -10.29 1.81 8.58
C TYR A 946 -11.00 3.15 8.32
N ILE A 947 -11.26 3.48 7.05
CA ILE A 947 -12.00 4.69 6.66
C ILE A 947 -13.42 4.65 7.25
N LEU A 948 -14.15 3.58 6.95
CA LEU A 948 -15.55 3.44 7.37
C LEU A 948 -15.65 3.50 8.90
N MET A 949 -14.82 2.74 9.61
CA MET A 949 -14.85 2.67 11.07
C MET A 949 -14.35 3.95 11.74
N GLY A 950 -13.38 4.66 11.14
CA GLY A 950 -12.89 5.95 11.64
C GLY A 950 -13.92 7.07 11.49
N VAL A 951 -14.53 7.22 10.31
CA VAL A 951 -15.56 8.25 10.06
C VAL A 951 -16.81 8.00 10.91
N THR A 952 -17.19 6.73 11.11
CA THR A 952 -18.39 6.36 11.87
C THR A 952 -18.16 6.16 13.37
N LEU A 953 -16.93 6.38 13.87
CA LEU A 953 -16.62 6.29 15.30
C LEU A 953 -17.61 7.08 16.20
N PRO A 954 -18.08 8.30 15.84
CA PRO A 954 -19.10 9.01 16.62
C PRO A 954 -20.42 8.26 16.82
N LEU A 955 -20.80 7.35 15.91
CA LEU A 955 -22.01 6.53 16.07
C LEU A 955 -21.93 5.65 17.31
N LEU A 956 -20.73 5.18 17.71
CA LEU A 956 -20.55 4.41 18.92
C LEU A 956 -20.97 5.20 20.17
N PHE A 957 -20.80 6.52 20.15
CA PHE A 957 -21.26 7.41 21.20
C PHE A 957 -22.77 7.68 21.13
N ILE A 958 -23.29 7.97 19.93
CA ILE A 958 -24.66 8.43 19.66
C ILE A 958 -25.69 7.30 19.81
N ALA A 959 -25.32 6.06 19.49
CA ALA A 959 -26.24 4.92 19.35
C ALA A 959 -27.26 4.71 20.50
N PRO A 960 -26.94 4.86 21.80
CA PRO A 960 -27.92 4.69 22.87
C PRO A 960 -29.14 5.61 22.74
N PHE A 961 -28.94 6.85 22.29
CA PHE A 961 -29.99 7.85 22.16
C PHE A 961 -30.89 7.55 20.96
N THR A 962 -30.29 7.16 19.82
CA THR A 962 -30.99 6.71 18.61
C THR A 962 -31.85 5.47 18.89
N MET A 963 -31.24 4.46 19.53
CA MET A 963 -31.88 3.16 19.74
C MET A 963 -33.08 3.25 20.68
N TYR A 964 -33.02 4.14 21.68
CA TYR A 964 -34.14 4.35 22.58
C TYR A 964 -35.39 4.88 21.87
N VAL A 965 -35.22 5.89 21.01
CA VAL A 965 -36.33 6.50 20.25
C VAL A 965 -36.93 5.52 19.26
N MET A 966 -36.08 4.79 18.55
CA MET A 966 -36.51 3.84 17.54
C MET A 966 -37.27 2.65 18.11
N PHE A 967 -36.82 2.15 19.26
CA PHE A 967 -37.36 0.95 19.85
C PHE A 967 -37.60 1.13 21.36
N PRO A 968 -38.56 1.98 21.77
CA PRO A 968 -38.84 2.22 23.18
C PRO A 968 -39.29 0.95 23.89
N SER A 969 -39.97 0.05 23.16
CA SER A 969 -40.44 -1.25 23.66
C SER A 969 -39.31 -2.21 24.01
N LEU A 970 -38.09 -2.01 23.50
CA LEU A 970 -36.90 -2.77 23.92
C LEU A 970 -36.46 -2.41 25.34
N TYR A 971 -36.91 -1.28 25.88
CA TYR A 971 -36.48 -0.77 27.17
C TYR A 971 -37.67 -0.27 28.00
N THR A 972 -38.23 -1.15 28.85
CA THR A 972 -39.26 -0.78 29.83
C THR A 972 -38.81 -1.17 31.24
N ARG A 973 -38.38 -0.17 32.03
CA ARG A 973 -38.03 -0.36 33.44
C ARG A 973 -39.27 -0.08 34.28
N LYS A 974 -39.90 -1.11 34.86
CA LYS A 974 -41.25 -1.01 35.43
C LYS A 974 -41.40 -0.07 36.64
N ASN A 975 -40.40 0.16 37.50
CA ASN A 975 -40.66 0.79 38.81
C ASN A 975 -39.74 1.96 39.27
N ASP A 976 -38.56 2.22 38.68
CA ASP A 976 -37.54 3.11 39.32
C ASP A 976 -36.93 4.20 38.42
N GLY A 977 -37.42 4.39 37.19
CA GLY A 977 -36.72 5.17 36.15
C GLY A 977 -37.57 6.18 35.37
N GLN A 978 -38.74 6.60 35.89
CA GLN A 978 -39.68 7.44 35.13
C GLN A 978 -39.06 8.75 34.60
N ASN A 979 -38.17 9.40 35.36
CA ASN A 979 -37.50 10.63 34.92
C ASN A 979 -36.50 10.38 33.78
N LEU A 980 -35.65 9.35 33.89
CA LEU A 980 -34.68 9.00 32.84
C LEU A 980 -35.38 8.56 31.55
N GLN A 981 -36.49 7.83 31.66
CA GLN A 981 -37.32 7.41 30.52
C GLN A 981 -37.96 8.61 29.82
N LYS A 982 -38.44 9.60 30.57
CA LYS A 982 -38.97 10.85 30.01
C LYS A 982 -37.88 11.62 29.27
N ASP A 983 -36.68 11.74 29.83
CA ASP A 983 -35.56 12.41 29.17
C ASP A 983 -35.18 11.71 27.87
N LEU A 984 -34.99 10.39 27.90
CA LEU A 984 -34.56 9.59 26.75
C LEU A 984 -35.54 9.61 25.56
N SER A 985 -36.83 9.85 25.81
CA SER A 985 -37.84 10.00 24.74
C SER A 985 -37.53 11.15 23.79
N ARG A 986 -36.67 12.09 24.20
CA ARG A 986 -36.23 13.27 23.42
C ARG A 986 -35.09 12.97 22.44
N GLY A 987 -34.56 11.75 22.48
CA GLY A 987 -33.58 11.25 21.52
C GLY A 987 -32.25 11.99 21.53
N GLU A 988 -31.69 12.18 20.34
CA GLU A 988 -30.37 12.76 20.15
C GLU A 988 -30.29 14.26 20.48
N ILE A 989 -31.42 14.95 20.70
CA ILE A 989 -31.41 16.35 21.13
C ILE A 989 -30.79 16.51 22.52
N LEU A 990 -30.81 15.47 23.36
CA LEU A 990 -30.10 15.44 24.64
C LEU A 990 -28.59 15.67 24.48
N LEU A 991 -28.02 15.28 23.33
CA LEU A 991 -26.60 15.49 23.02
C LEU A 991 -26.29 16.97 22.82
N TYR A 992 -27.19 17.70 22.14
CA TYR A 992 -27.08 19.14 21.94
C TYR A 992 -27.24 19.91 23.26
N GLU A 993 -28.17 19.52 24.11
CA GLU A 993 -28.38 20.18 25.41
C GLU A 993 -27.22 19.98 26.38
N ASN A 994 -26.50 18.87 26.25
CA ASN A 994 -25.33 18.54 27.05
C ASN A 994 -24.05 18.64 26.22
N ASP A 995 -23.92 19.71 25.42
CA ASP A 995 -22.84 19.89 24.43
C ASP A 995 -21.44 19.71 25.02
N ALA A 996 -21.18 20.25 26.21
CA ALA A 996 -19.89 20.16 26.88
C ALA A 996 -19.51 18.72 27.26
N VAL A 997 -20.49 17.93 27.73
CA VAL A 997 -20.29 16.53 28.10
C VAL A 997 -20.13 15.67 26.84
N MET A 998 -20.94 15.93 25.81
CA MET A 998 -20.83 15.27 24.51
C MET A 998 -19.44 15.48 23.90
N MET A 999 -18.99 16.74 23.77
CA MET A 999 -17.73 17.06 23.10
C MET A 999 -16.53 16.44 23.81
N ASN A 1000 -16.55 16.42 25.15
CA ASN A 1000 -15.49 15.81 25.94
C ASN A 1000 -15.49 14.27 25.82
N GLY A 1001 -16.65 13.63 25.93
CA GLY A 1001 -16.77 12.18 25.75
C GLY A 1001 -16.35 11.72 24.35
N MET A 1002 -16.74 12.47 23.31
CA MET A 1002 -16.31 12.24 21.93
C MET A 1002 -14.81 12.42 21.75
N PHE A 1003 -14.22 13.44 22.37
CA PHE A 1003 -12.77 13.67 22.34
C PHE A 1003 -12.02 12.51 23.00
N ALA A 1004 -12.41 12.12 24.22
CA ALA A 1004 -11.77 11.02 24.95
C ALA A 1004 -11.87 9.70 24.18
N MET A 1005 -13.03 9.39 23.59
CA MET A 1005 -13.22 8.22 22.74
C MET A 1005 -12.31 8.26 21.49
N SER A 1006 -12.24 9.41 20.82
CA SER A 1006 -11.39 9.59 19.63
C SER A 1006 -9.90 9.39 19.97
N CYS A 1007 -9.43 9.98 21.07
CA CYS A 1007 -8.08 9.78 21.56
C CYS A 1007 -7.80 8.30 21.89
N LYS A 1008 -8.72 7.60 22.57
CA LYS A 1008 -8.56 6.16 22.87
C LYS A 1008 -8.44 5.32 21.61
N TYR A 1009 -9.27 5.59 20.60
CA TYR A 1009 -9.22 4.88 19.32
C TYR A 1009 -7.90 5.13 18.57
N ILE A 1010 -7.43 6.38 18.53
CA ILE A 1010 -6.12 6.75 17.98
C ILE A 1010 -4.98 6.08 18.75
N LEU A 1011 -5.04 6.06 20.09
CA LEU A 1011 -4.05 5.42 20.95
C LEU A 1011 -3.95 3.92 20.68
N TYR A 1012 -5.08 3.22 20.51
CA TYR A 1012 -5.06 1.78 20.30
C TYR A 1012 -4.40 1.38 18.97
N HIS A 1013 -4.68 2.11 17.89
CA HIS A 1013 -3.94 1.96 16.63
C HIS A 1013 -2.48 2.41 16.75
N GLY A 1014 -2.21 3.52 17.45
CA GLY A 1014 -0.87 4.03 17.69
C GLY A 1014 0.05 3.03 18.42
N VAL A 1015 -0.49 2.28 19.40
CA VAL A 1015 0.27 1.22 20.10
C VAL A 1015 0.68 0.12 19.12
N ARG A 1016 -0.19 -0.26 18.18
CA ARG A 1016 0.15 -1.27 17.17
C ARG A 1016 1.25 -0.80 16.21
N VAL A 1017 1.20 0.47 15.80
CA VAL A 1017 2.28 1.08 15.00
C VAL A 1017 3.59 1.09 15.78
N PHE A 1018 3.58 1.53 17.03
CA PHE A 1018 4.76 1.50 17.90
C PHE A 1018 5.35 0.08 18.01
N VAL A 1019 4.51 -0.93 18.24
CA VAL A 1019 4.99 -2.31 18.34
C VAL A 1019 5.48 -2.84 16.99
N SER A 1020 4.89 -2.43 15.87
CA SER A 1020 5.39 -2.77 14.53
C SER A 1020 6.75 -2.13 14.24
N MET A 1021 6.95 -0.87 14.65
CA MET A 1021 8.25 -0.20 14.59
C MET A 1021 9.28 -0.90 15.48
N LEU A 1022 8.88 -1.31 16.69
CA LEU A 1022 9.72 -2.08 17.59
C LEU A 1022 10.08 -3.46 17.01
N ALA A 1023 9.11 -4.16 16.42
CA ALA A 1023 9.31 -5.44 15.75
C ALA A 1023 10.30 -5.30 14.58
N ALA A 1024 10.10 -4.30 13.73
CA ALA A 1024 11.00 -3.98 12.63
C ALA A 1024 12.41 -3.64 13.12
N THR A 1025 12.54 -2.97 14.26
CA THR A 1025 13.85 -2.67 14.88
C THR A 1025 14.54 -3.94 15.39
N ILE A 1026 13.83 -4.79 16.13
CA ILE A 1026 14.37 -6.04 16.69
C ILE A 1026 14.77 -7.00 15.57
N HIS A 1027 13.93 -7.11 14.54
CA HIS A 1027 14.10 -8.05 13.43
C HIS A 1027 14.76 -7.42 12.20
N CYS A 1028 15.41 -6.26 12.35
CA CYS A 1028 16.00 -5.54 11.21
C CYS A 1028 17.03 -6.37 10.43
N ARG A 1029 17.71 -7.32 11.09
CA ARG A 1029 18.68 -8.25 10.50
C ARG A 1029 18.13 -9.68 10.32
N HIS A 1030 16.84 -9.88 10.53
CA HIS A 1030 16.21 -11.18 10.38
C HIS A 1030 15.90 -11.45 8.90
N LEU A 1031 16.04 -12.70 8.44
CA LEU A 1031 15.81 -13.08 7.03
C LEU A 1031 14.43 -12.62 6.51
N MET A 1032 13.41 -12.67 7.36
CA MET A 1032 12.02 -12.28 7.01
C MET A 1032 11.71 -10.79 7.18
N VAL A 1033 12.71 -9.92 7.39
CA VAL A 1033 12.48 -8.48 7.58
C VAL A 1033 11.76 -7.88 6.38
N TRP A 1034 12.16 -8.25 5.16
CA TRP A 1034 11.61 -7.67 3.93
C TRP A 1034 10.33 -8.35 3.46
N LYS A 1035 10.15 -9.66 3.71
CA LYS A 1035 8.90 -10.38 3.40
C LYS A 1035 7.75 -10.16 4.39
N ILE A 1036 8.04 -9.93 5.68
CA ILE A 1036 7.02 -9.92 6.74
C ILE A 1036 7.00 -8.61 7.53
N PHE A 1037 8.11 -8.22 8.15
CA PHE A 1037 8.10 -7.12 9.12
C PHE A 1037 8.03 -5.72 8.49
N ALA A 1038 8.77 -5.47 7.40
CA ALA A 1038 8.77 -4.20 6.68
C ALA A 1038 7.43 -3.93 5.97
N PRO A 1039 6.82 -4.89 5.24
CA PRO A 1039 5.47 -4.73 4.72
C PRO A 1039 4.48 -4.45 5.86
N LYS A 1040 4.52 -5.23 6.95
CA LYS A 1040 3.61 -5.02 8.08
C LYS A 1040 3.74 -3.62 8.68
N LEU A 1041 4.97 -3.13 8.88
CA LEU A 1041 5.23 -1.77 9.33
C LEU A 1041 4.61 -0.72 8.39
N ILE A 1042 4.80 -0.86 7.08
CA ILE A 1042 4.29 0.09 6.09
C ILE A 1042 2.76 0.10 6.06
N PHE A 1043 2.12 -1.07 6.07
CA PHE A 1043 0.66 -1.17 6.11
C PHE A 1043 0.07 -0.63 7.41
N GLU A 1044 0.68 -0.90 8.57
CA GLU A 1044 0.22 -0.31 9.85
C GLU A 1044 0.44 1.20 9.89
N ALA A 1045 1.54 1.72 9.32
CA ALA A 1045 1.81 3.15 9.23
C ALA A 1045 0.78 3.86 8.33
N ILE A 1046 0.51 3.34 7.13
CA ILE A 1046 -0.50 3.92 6.23
C ILE A 1046 -1.90 3.77 6.82
N GLY A 1047 -2.23 2.61 7.39
CA GLY A 1047 -3.50 2.38 8.09
C GLY A 1047 -3.70 3.36 9.23
N MET A 1048 -2.64 3.74 9.94
CA MET A 1048 -2.66 4.79 10.96
C MET A 1048 -2.94 6.17 10.36
N LEU A 1049 -2.27 6.56 9.27
CA LEU A 1049 -2.54 7.83 8.59
C LEU A 1049 -4.00 7.94 8.12
N VAL A 1050 -4.52 6.86 7.52
CA VAL A 1050 -5.92 6.75 7.10
C VAL A 1050 -6.86 6.86 8.30
N THR A 1051 -6.54 6.18 9.39
CA THR A 1051 -7.31 6.24 10.65
C THR A 1051 -7.35 7.65 11.22
N LEU A 1052 -6.20 8.34 11.28
CA LEU A 1052 -6.10 9.72 11.77
C LEU A 1052 -6.99 10.65 10.93
N GLY A 1053 -6.86 10.62 9.60
CA GLY A 1053 -7.70 11.42 8.71
C GLY A 1053 -9.19 11.15 8.88
N SER A 1054 -9.57 9.88 8.96
CA SER A 1054 -10.97 9.44 9.07
C SER A 1054 -11.61 9.83 10.41
N VAL A 1055 -10.89 9.71 11.52
CA VAL A 1055 -11.34 10.13 12.85
C VAL A 1055 -11.49 11.65 12.92
N LEU A 1056 -10.54 12.40 12.37
CA LEU A 1056 -10.60 13.87 12.32
C LEU A 1056 -11.80 14.35 11.48
N LEU A 1057 -12.05 13.73 10.33
CA LEU A 1057 -13.22 14.03 9.49
C LEU A 1057 -14.54 13.72 10.21
N GLY A 1058 -14.62 12.56 10.88
CA GLY A 1058 -15.79 12.19 11.69
C GLY A 1058 -16.04 13.21 12.82
N TYR A 1059 -14.99 13.65 13.52
CA TYR A 1059 -15.09 14.64 14.58
C TYR A 1059 -15.52 16.03 14.06
N LEU A 1060 -14.96 16.48 12.92
CA LEU A 1060 -15.38 17.71 12.26
C LEU A 1060 -16.85 17.68 11.85
N LEU A 1061 -17.33 16.54 11.36
CA LEU A 1061 -18.74 16.36 11.02
C LEU A 1061 -19.64 16.52 12.26
N VAL A 1062 -19.25 16.00 13.44
CA VAL A 1062 -19.97 16.25 14.70
C VAL A 1062 -20.04 17.74 15.03
N ILE A 1063 -18.91 18.45 14.96
CA ILE A 1063 -18.87 19.90 15.20
C ILE A 1063 -19.82 20.63 14.24
N HIS A 1064 -19.79 20.26 12.95
CA HIS A 1064 -20.60 20.88 11.92
C HIS A 1064 -22.10 20.63 12.13
N ILE A 1065 -22.50 19.39 12.40
CA ILE A 1065 -23.89 19.03 12.74
C ILE A 1065 -24.35 19.83 13.95
N ASN A 1066 -23.56 19.84 15.03
CA ASN A 1066 -23.90 20.56 16.26
C ASN A 1066 -24.11 22.07 16.01
N PHE A 1067 -23.26 22.68 15.18
CA PHE A 1067 -23.43 24.07 14.78
C PHE A 1067 -24.73 24.30 14.00
N LYS A 1068 -25.05 23.41 13.04
CA LYS A 1068 -26.29 23.51 12.26
C LYS A 1068 -27.54 23.28 13.12
N VAL A 1069 -27.49 22.36 14.08
CA VAL A 1069 -28.58 22.17 15.07
C VAL A 1069 -28.78 23.45 15.88
N ASN A 1070 -27.72 24.09 16.35
CA ASN A 1070 -27.81 25.38 17.04
C ASN A 1070 -28.49 26.46 16.19
N CYS A 1071 -28.13 26.57 14.90
CA CYS A 1071 -28.79 27.49 13.97
C CYS A 1071 -30.29 27.18 13.82
N LEU A 1072 -30.64 25.90 13.64
CA LEU A 1072 -32.03 25.45 13.54
C LEU A 1072 -32.84 25.83 14.79
N VAL A 1073 -32.31 25.52 15.98
CA VAL A 1073 -32.96 25.85 17.26
C VAL A 1073 -33.13 27.37 17.42
N ALA A 1074 -32.12 28.16 17.03
CA ALA A 1074 -32.21 29.62 17.05
C ALA A 1074 -33.28 30.16 16.08
N GLU A 1075 -33.42 29.58 14.89
CA GLU A 1075 -34.47 29.94 13.93
C GLU A 1075 -35.87 29.60 14.44
N LEU A 1076 -36.05 28.41 15.03
CA LEU A 1076 -37.33 27.99 15.61
C LEU A 1076 -37.73 28.91 16.78
N ASN A 1077 -36.79 29.24 17.66
CA ASN A 1077 -37.04 30.16 18.78
C ASN A 1077 -37.36 31.59 18.33
N LYS A 1078 -36.86 32.03 17.16
CA LYS A 1078 -37.22 33.33 16.57
C LYS A 1078 -38.61 33.34 15.94
N LYS A 1079 -39.07 32.23 15.39
CA LYS A 1079 -40.43 32.11 14.81
C LYS A 1079 -41.53 32.02 15.86
N ASN A 1080 -41.19 31.53 17.06
CA ASN A 1080 -42.11 31.39 18.19
C ASN A 1080 -42.16 32.63 19.12
N ARG A 1081 -41.34 33.64 18.85
CA ARG A 1081 -41.41 34.97 19.48
C ARG A 1081 -42.07 35.93 18.50
#